data_AF-A0A6I5ND71-F1
#
_entry.id   AF-A0A6I5ND71-F1
#
_cell.length_a   1.000
_cell.length_b   1.000
_cell.length_c   1.000
_cell.angle_alpha   90.00
_cell.angle_beta   90.00
_cell.angle_gamma   90.00
#
_symmetry.space_group_name_H-M   'P 1'
#
loop_
_entity.id
_entity.type
_entity.pdbx_description
1 polymer ?
#
loop_
_entity_poly.entity_id
_entity_poly.type
_entity_poly.pdbx_seq_one_letter_code
_entity_poly.pdbx_strand_id
1 'polypeptide(L)'
;MIHITMSESLDDRMARQRQHIVSSHMTTAHRVLADTLPHILLSLALIFQLLIVTFLTVLSIACTAYIIRVTKGTGEGNGSTDILTNEKTGEPILYGPEFLTQRMHFYHGWPSAVFWLGLLVMIAIVVGAALLSSLQRVPERTVRNVMLTVVAIVQLAWVAMMNTQAYPAADTKSLAAIANAWNAGDISQFAKGACNVNGIDGVSTPAYYCASNTPAIYTYLHLYPFQAGPAMWFALVFKIFGADNYVAFQMVNAACMVIIVACLWSLTGMLMSDSPMTVRKAFSWNDSSHSRTPRSTRHCRSSLTTLVSPVQLPFAILTITCVPLMMMCSFCYTNMAGFMFVLLGVVILAKSTDIRRPLASVAAIIAGFSLCAAGVVFKTTFIIIVLAAIIAVVFTAWRMCCYWQMPVAIVLGALTTKATIIPEHILERFAGYSFGDGMPMSSWLVIGLRERPSTANATAALPGANMQGFWTGIALDIFNESNGNLAEQKAITNAFLTQRFHFFLTNLDAAFSFFLNKFEGEWAEPTFQSRYFSELSVSGSSFDGLLAKILSADQTSLFSGYVNVCQSLLYLLAFVGLIFLLARFLRQHFRSLPIPTIFTGTFLTAAFIGGFTCYIVWEAKGVYTFPFFLLLFPMAAYGAGRLGNCLGTATKVFLREKDYEHGQALKRQ
;
A
#
# COMPACT_ATOMS: atom_id res chain seq x y z
N MET A 1 -33.77 -22.54 -30.31
CA MET A 1 -32.87 -23.63 -29.89
C MET A 1 -31.76 -23.77 -30.92
N ILE A 2 -30.61 -23.14 -30.70
CA ILE A 2 -29.38 -23.44 -31.43
C ILE A 2 -28.33 -23.69 -30.36
N HIS A 3 -27.94 -24.96 -30.23
CA HIS A 3 -26.92 -25.44 -29.31
C HIS A 3 -25.59 -24.75 -29.63
N ILE A 4 -25.10 -23.90 -28.72
CA ILE A 4 -23.69 -23.51 -28.69
C ILE A 4 -22.97 -24.65 -27.98
N THR A 5 -22.44 -25.60 -28.74
CA THR A 5 -21.46 -26.56 -28.23
C THR A 5 -20.20 -25.78 -27.87
N MET A 6 -19.98 -25.57 -26.57
CA MET A 6 -18.69 -25.13 -26.04
C MET A 6 -17.64 -26.17 -26.45
N SER A 7 -16.76 -25.79 -27.37
CA SER A 7 -15.55 -26.56 -27.71
C SER A 7 -14.63 -26.55 -26.49
N GLU A 8 -14.82 -27.52 -25.60
CA GLU A 8 -13.94 -27.80 -24.49
C GLU A 8 -12.54 -28.13 -25.04
N SER A 9 -11.55 -27.33 -24.65
CA SER A 9 -10.20 -27.46 -25.19
C SER A 9 -9.61 -28.83 -24.85
N LEU A 10 -8.82 -29.41 -25.74
CA LEU A 10 -8.12 -30.70 -25.49
C LEU A 10 -7.31 -30.66 -24.18
N ASP A 11 -6.90 -29.47 -23.78
CA ASP A 11 -6.15 -29.16 -22.57
C ASP A 11 -6.98 -29.25 -21.29
N ASP A 12 -8.25 -28.82 -21.32
CA ASP A 12 -9.18 -29.00 -20.20
C ASP A 12 -9.48 -30.47 -19.95
N ARG A 13 -9.35 -31.32 -20.98
CA ARG A 13 -9.47 -32.78 -20.86
C ARG A 13 -8.24 -33.39 -20.19
N MET A 14 -7.02 -32.95 -20.53
CA MET A 14 -5.79 -33.46 -19.92
C MET A 14 -5.59 -33.00 -18.47
N ALA A 15 -5.93 -31.75 -18.14
CA ALA A 15 -5.93 -31.27 -16.76
C ALA A 15 -6.94 -32.06 -15.90
N ARG A 16 -8.13 -32.33 -16.45
CA ARG A 16 -9.10 -33.26 -15.87
C ARG A 16 -8.53 -34.67 -15.73
N GLN A 17 -7.76 -35.17 -16.70
CA GLN A 17 -7.18 -36.50 -16.66
C GLN A 17 -6.12 -36.64 -15.55
N ARG A 18 -5.24 -35.64 -15.37
CA ARG A 18 -4.32 -35.59 -14.21
C ARG A 18 -5.06 -35.49 -12.88
N GLN A 19 -6.12 -34.69 -12.82
CA GLN A 19 -7.00 -34.61 -11.65
C GLN A 19 -7.75 -35.93 -11.41
N HIS A 20 -8.13 -36.66 -12.46
CA HIS A 20 -8.79 -37.95 -12.36
C HIS A 20 -7.84 -39.00 -11.79
N ILE A 21 -6.57 -38.97 -12.18
CA ILE A 21 -5.52 -39.85 -11.64
C ILE A 21 -5.27 -39.54 -10.15
N VAL A 22 -5.03 -38.27 -9.79
CA VAL A 22 -4.79 -37.88 -8.39
C VAL A 22 -6.01 -38.14 -7.51
N SER A 23 -7.22 -37.82 -8.00
CA SER A 23 -8.45 -38.08 -7.25
C SER A 23 -8.77 -39.56 -7.12
N SER A 24 -8.45 -40.39 -8.12
CA SER A 24 -8.69 -41.84 -8.06
C SER A 24 -7.95 -42.55 -6.92
N HIS A 25 -6.85 -41.95 -6.43
CA HIS A 25 -6.04 -42.48 -5.32
C HIS A 25 -6.42 -41.89 -3.95
N MET A 26 -7.31 -40.89 -3.89
CA MET A 26 -7.80 -40.32 -2.64
C MET A 26 -9.12 -40.95 -2.22
N THR A 27 -9.25 -41.29 -0.92
CA THR A 27 -10.53 -41.69 -0.32
C THR A 27 -11.56 -40.58 -0.46
N THR A 28 -12.85 -40.95 -0.47
CA THR A 28 -13.96 -40.00 -0.62
C THR A 28 -13.92 -38.89 0.43
N ALA A 29 -13.53 -39.19 1.67
CA ALA A 29 -13.34 -38.22 2.74
C ALA A 29 -12.21 -37.22 2.46
N HIS A 30 -11.06 -37.67 1.94
CA HIS A 30 -9.96 -36.79 1.56
C HIS A 30 -10.32 -35.87 0.39
N ARG A 31 -11.13 -36.34 -0.58
CA ARG A 31 -11.60 -35.48 -1.69
C ARG A 31 -12.52 -34.37 -1.21
N VAL A 32 -13.46 -34.68 -0.31
CA VAL A 32 -14.36 -33.67 0.28
C VAL A 32 -13.54 -32.65 1.08
N LEU A 33 -12.62 -33.10 1.94
CA LEU A 33 -11.78 -32.19 2.72
C LEU A 33 -10.90 -31.29 1.83
N ALA A 34 -10.32 -31.85 0.76
CA ALA A 34 -9.47 -31.12 -0.17
C ALA A 34 -10.19 -30.01 -0.96
N ASP A 35 -11.50 -30.13 -1.14
CA ASP A 35 -12.31 -29.13 -1.84
C ASP A 35 -12.97 -28.13 -0.90
N THR A 36 -13.37 -28.58 0.28
CA THR A 36 -14.12 -27.75 1.24
C THR A 36 -13.21 -26.84 2.06
N LEU A 37 -12.02 -27.30 2.44
CA LEU A 37 -11.11 -26.52 3.29
C LEU A 37 -10.65 -25.18 2.66
N PRO A 38 -10.06 -25.14 1.43
CA PRO A 38 -9.64 -23.87 0.84
C PRO A 38 -10.84 -22.94 0.56
N HIS A 39 -12.02 -23.52 0.31
CA HIS A 39 -13.25 -22.75 0.13
C HIS A 39 -13.70 -22.06 1.41
N ILE A 40 -13.72 -22.78 2.54
CA ILE A 40 -14.05 -22.22 3.87
C ILE A 40 -13.05 -21.15 4.26
N LEU A 41 -11.75 -21.42 4.15
CA LEU A 41 -10.70 -20.49 4.55
C LEU A 41 -10.77 -19.16 3.79
N LEU A 42 -10.94 -19.23 2.47
CA LEU A 42 -11.05 -18.01 1.66
C LEU A 42 -12.36 -17.27 1.92
N SER A 43 -13.46 -17.98 2.15
CA SER A 43 -14.74 -17.36 2.50
C SER A 43 -14.68 -16.64 3.85
N LEU A 44 -14.06 -17.24 4.87
CA LEU A 44 -13.83 -16.61 6.18
C LEU A 44 -12.93 -15.38 6.07
N ALA A 45 -11.86 -15.46 5.27
CA ALA A 45 -10.99 -14.32 5.01
C ALA A 45 -11.74 -13.16 4.34
N LEU A 46 -12.58 -13.45 3.33
CA LEU A 46 -13.42 -12.45 2.67
C LEU A 46 -14.44 -11.83 3.62
N ILE A 47 -15.05 -12.62 4.52
CA ILE A 47 -15.95 -12.11 5.57
C ILE A 47 -15.20 -11.19 6.53
N PHE A 48 -14.00 -11.57 6.97
CA PHE A 48 -13.21 -10.74 7.87
C PHE A 48 -12.80 -9.42 7.21
N GLN A 49 -12.35 -9.46 5.94
CA GLN A 49 -12.08 -8.24 5.18
C GLN A 49 -13.33 -7.39 4.99
N LEU A 50 -14.50 -7.99 4.73
CA LEU A 50 -15.76 -7.28 4.61
C LEU A 50 -16.11 -6.51 5.88
N LEU A 51 -15.91 -7.12 7.06
CA LEU A 51 -16.12 -6.43 8.35
C LEU A 51 -15.18 -5.23 8.52
N ILE A 52 -13.89 -5.40 8.20
CA ILE A 52 -12.90 -4.30 8.27
C ILE A 52 -13.29 -3.16 7.32
N VAL A 53 -13.58 -3.47 6.06
CA VAL A 53 -13.93 -2.43 5.06
C VAL A 53 -15.26 -1.77 5.39
N THR A 54 -16.21 -2.49 6.01
CA THR A 54 -17.45 -1.90 6.53
C THR A 54 -17.14 -0.87 7.61
N PHE A 55 -16.31 -1.23 8.60
CA PHE A 55 -15.86 -0.32 9.64
C PHE A 55 -15.17 0.92 9.05
N LEU A 56 -14.23 0.73 8.11
CA LEU A 56 -13.52 1.85 7.47
C LEU A 56 -14.44 2.74 6.63
N THR A 57 -15.46 2.17 5.96
CA THR A 57 -16.46 2.93 5.22
C THR A 57 -17.27 3.82 6.15
N VAL A 58 -17.72 3.28 7.29
CA VAL A 58 -18.45 4.05 8.29
C VAL A 58 -17.55 5.13 8.89
N LEU A 59 -16.30 4.78 9.22
CA LEU A 59 -15.34 5.69 9.82
C LEU A 59 -15.01 6.87 8.90
N SER A 60 -14.76 6.63 7.60
CA SER A 60 -14.43 7.69 6.65
C SER A 60 -15.61 8.62 6.37
N ILE A 61 -16.85 8.13 6.53
CA ILE A 61 -18.05 8.97 6.41
C ILE A 61 -18.26 9.78 7.70
N ALA A 62 -18.12 9.15 8.88
CA ALA A 62 -18.46 9.77 10.16
C ALA A 62 -17.35 10.68 10.74
N CYS A 63 -16.11 10.50 10.28
CA CYS A 63 -14.96 11.25 10.75
C CYS A 63 -14.12 11.73 9.57
N THR A 64 -13.57 12.93 9.69
CA THR A 64 -12.50 13.39 8.81
C THR A 64 -11.34 13.88 9.66
N ALA A 65 -10.16 13.31 9.44
CA ALA A 65 -8.93 13.72 10.12
C ALA A 65 -7.96 14.39 9.14
N TYR A 66 -7.19 15.38 9.63
CA TYR A 66 -6.11 16.02 8.86
C TYR A 66 -4.87 16.22 9.72
N ILE A 67 -3.70 16.02 9.12
CA ILE A 67 -2.42 16.29 9.75
C ILE A 67 -1.93 17.65 9.29
N ILE A 68 -1.60 18.51 10.26
CA ILE A 68 -1.14 19.88 10.03
C ILE A 68 0.30 20.00 10.51
N ARG A 69 1.11 20.74 9.76
CA ARG A 69 2.45 21.12 10.20
C ARG A 69 2.38 22.16 11.31
N VAL A 70 3.07 21.90 12.41
CA VAL A 70 3.30 22.86 13.49
C VAL A 70 4.71 23.44 13.29
N THR A 71 4.80 24.65 12.75
CA THR A 71 6.04 25.44 12.71
C THR A 71 6.15 26.27 13.99
N LYS A 72 7.32 26.29 14.63
CA LYS A 72 7.61 27.28 15.68
C LYS A 72 7.56 28.68 15.05
N GLY A 73 6.65 29.53 15.51
CA GLY A 73 6.65 30.96 15.20
C GLY A 73 5.36 31.68 15.64
N THR A 74 5.53 32.79 16.36
CA THR A 74 4.53 33.82 16.73
C THR A 74 3.45 33.44 17.74
N GLY A 75 3.85 33.18 18.99
CA GLY A 75 3.02 33.51 20.15
C GLY A 75 3.53 34.81 20.75
N GLU A 76 2.83 35.92 20.58
CA GLU A 76 2.90 37.00 21.57
C GLU A 76 2.43 36.40 22.89
N GLY A 77 3.35 36.18 23.81
CA GLY A 77 3.06 35.58 25.10
C GLY A 77 4.35 35.17 25.80
N ASN A 78 4.84 36.04 26.68
CA ASN A 78 5.83 35.67 27.69
C ASN A 78 5.39 34.38 28.39
N GLY A 79 6.24 33.33 28.37
CA GLY A 79 5.97 32.10 29.11
C GLY A 79 6.97 31.00 28.81
N SER A 80 7.94 30.85 29.71
CA SER A 80 8.75 29.66 30.02
C SER A 80 8.77 28.49 29.01
N THR A 81 9.98 28.18 28.54
CA THR A 81 10.35 26.84 28.08
C THR A 81 10.16 25.85 29.23
N ASP A 82 9.04 25.13 29.26
CA ASP A 82 8.86 24.01 30.17
C ASP A 82 9.78 22.87 29.76
N ILE A 83 10.95 22.82 30.41
CA ILE A 83 11.86 21.70 30.41
C ILE A 83 11.22 20.63 31.30
N LEU A 84 10.64 19.59 30.70
CA LEU A 84 10.21 18.42 31.45
C LEU A 84 11.45 17.76 32.08
N THR A 85 11.53 17.76 33.40
CA THR A 85 12.57 17.08 34.17
C THR A 85 12.14 15.66 34.49
N ASN A 86 13.08 14.71 34.45
CA ASN A 86 12.83 13.34 34.88
C ASN A 86 12.53 13.33 36.39
N GLU A 87 11.34 12.91 36.78
CA GLU A 87 10.87 12.93 38.18
C GLU A 87 11.73 12.10 39.14
N LYS A 88 12.56 11.16 38.64
CA LYS A 88 13.46 10.34 39.47
C LYS A 88 14.89 10.89 39.55
N THR A 89 15.39 11.54 38.50
CA THR A 89 16.80 11.97 38.44
C THR A 89 16.98 13.48 38.57
N GLY A 90 15.91 14.26 38.46
CA GLY A 90 15.96 15.73 38.46
C GLY A 90 16.68 16.31 37.24
N GLU A 91 17.16 15.47 36.31
CA GLU A 91 17.81 15.93 35.10
C GLU A 91 16.79 16.40 34.06
N PRO A 92 17.12 17.45 33.29
CA PRO A 92 16.33 17.83 32.14
C PRO A 92 16.23 16.64 31.18
N ILE A 93 15.00 16.23 30.84
CA ILE A 93 14.80 15.30 29.73
C ILE A 93 15.24 16.07 28.49
N LEU A 94 16.45 15.79 28.02
CA LEU A 94 17.01 16.30 26.77
C LEU A 94 16.20 15.71 25.61
N TYR A 95 15.00 16.23 25.39
CA TYR A 95 14.46 16.29 24.04
C TYR A 95 15.51 17.04 23.23
N GLY A 96 16.11 16.37 22.22
CA GLY A 96 16.88 17.08 21.21
C GLY A 96 16.07 18.28 20.70
N PRO A 97 16.72 19.35 20.23
CA PRO A 97 15.97 20.52 19.77
C PRO A 97 15.08 20.10 18.60
N GLU A 98 13.77 20.23 18.80
CA GLU A 98 12.67 20.06 17.81
C GLU A 98 12.25 18.61 17.51
N PHE A 99 11.04 18.43 16.92
CA PHE A 99 10.61 17.32 16.03
C PHE A 99 9.18 16.74 16.21
N LEU A 100 8.31 17.28 17.08
CA LEU A 100 6.86 17.09 16.87
C LEU A 100 6.30 18.27 16.07
N THR A 101 6.52 18.21 14.76
CA THR A 101 6.00 19.20 13.78
C THR A 101 4.60 18.84 13.27
N GLN A 102 3.89 17.92 13.93
CA GLN A 102 2.61 17.39 13.45
C GLN A 102 1.56 17.50 14.55
N ARG A 103 0.37 17.97 14.17
CA ARG A 103 -0.85 17.86 14.97
C ARG A 103 -1.95 17.28 14.10
N MET A 104 -2.78 16.44 14.70
CA MET A 104 -3.98 15.92 14.04
C MET A 104 -5.21 16.71 14.49
N HIS A 105 -5.97 17.18 13.51
CA HIS A 105 -7.27 17.79 13.72
C HIS A 105 -8.35 16.79 13.29
N PHE A 106 -9.23 16.46 14.22
CA PHE A 106 -10.35 15.57 13.99
C PHE A 106 -11.64 16.37 13.88
N TYR A 107 -12.52 15.91 13.02
CA TYR A 107 -13.85 16.45 12.86
C TYR A 107 -14.83 15.30 12.82
N HIS A 108 -15.58 15.18 13.90
CA HIS A 108 -16.61 14.17 14.09
C HIS A 108 -17.98 14.77 13.82
N GLY A 109 -18.83 14.05 13.10
CA GLY A 109 -20.21 14.47 12.86
C GLY A 109 -20.78 13.98 11.54
N TRP A 110 -22.07 14.23 11.33
CA TRP A 110 -22.72 13.87 10.08
C TRP A 110 -22.16 14.71 8.91
N PRO A 111 -21.89 14.08 7.74
CA PRO A 111 -21.38 14.82 6.60
C PRO A 111 -22.34 15.90 6.12
N SER A 112 -21.76 16.97 5.56
CA SER A 112 -22.52 18.06 4.96
C SER A 112 -23.31 17.59 3.72
N ALA A 113 -24.33 18.35 3.33
CA ALA A 113 -25.06 18.11 2.08
C ALA A 113 -24.14 18.12 0.84
N VAL A 114 -23.07 18.94 0.88
CA VAL A 114 -22.05 19.01 -0.18
C VAL A 114 -21.28 17.70 -0.30
N PHE A 115 -20.93 17.06 0.82
CA PHE A 115 -20.29 15.75 0.81
C PHE A 115 -21.19 14.70 0.13
N TRP A 116 -22.48 14.63 0.53
CA TRP A 116 -23.41 13.65 -0.04
C TRP A 116 -23.65 13.88 -1.54
N LEU A 117 -23.78 15.14 -1.97
CA LEU A 117 -23.88 15.48 -3.38
C LEU A 117 -22.62 15.06 -4.15
N GLY A 118 -21.43 15.37 -3.61
CA GLY A 118 -20.15 14.95 -4.19
C GLY A 118 -20.03 13.43 -4.31
N LEU A 119 -20.43 12.70 -3.28
CA LEU A 119 -20.43 11.24 -3.26
C LEU A 119 -21.36 10.66 -4.33
N LEU A 120 -22.59 11.18 -4.44
CA LEU A 120 -23.56 10.75 -5.46
C LEU A 120 -23.05 11.01 -6.88
N VAL A 121 -22.45 12.19 -7.13
CA VAL A 121 -21.85 12.53 -8.42
C VAL A 121 -20.71 11.57 -8.76
N MET A 122 -19.81 11.30 -7.82
CA MET A 122 -18.69 10.39 -8.06
C MET A 122 -19.14 8.93 -8.25
N ILE A 123 -20.17 8.46 -7.52
CA ILE A 123 -20.80 7.16 -7.79
C ILE A 123 -21.34 7.12 -9.22
N ALA A 124 -22.08 8.15 -9.64
CA ALA A 124 -22.64 8.23 -10.99
C ALA A 124 -21.56 8.20 -12.07
N ILE A 125 -20.43 8.89 -11.86
CA ILE A 125 -19.28 8.87 -12.78
C ILE A 125 -18.68 7.47 -12.87
N VAL A 126 -18.34 6.85 -11.74
CA VAL A 126 -17.61 5.56 -11.71
C VAL A 126 -18.51 4.39 -12.17
N VAL A 127 -19.76 4.34 -11.71
CA VAL A 127 -20.71 3.30 -12.12
C VAL A 127 -21.23 3.55 -13.53
N GLY A 128 -21.42 4.82 -13.92
CA GLY A 128 -21.75 5.19 -15.30
C GLY A 128 -20.65 4.77 -16.27
N ALA A 129 -19.39 4.90 -15.89
CA ALA A 129 -18.26 4.38 -16.66
C ALA A 129 -18.26 2.85 -16.77
N ALA A 130 -18.61 2.12 -15.70
CA ALA A 130 -18.81 0.68 -15.77
C ALA A 130 -19.92 0.33 -16.79
N LEU A 131 -21.05 1.04 -16.76
CA LEU A 131 -22.12 0.86 -17.74
C LEU A 131 -21.65 1.16 -19.17
N LEU A 132 -20.97 2.28 -19.38
CA LEU A 132 -20.43 2.67 -20.70
C LEU A 132 -19.45 1.64 -21.24
N SER A 133 -18.57 1.07 -20.40
CA SER A 133 -17.65 0.02 -20.84
C SER A 133 -18.36 -1.26 -21.30
N SER A 134 -19.57 -1.52 -20.80
CA SER A 134 -20.40 -2.64 -21.27
C SER A 134 -21.11 -2.35 -22.60
N LEU A 135 -21.20 -1.08 -23.00
CA LEU A 135 -21.91 -0.62 -24.20
C LEU A 135 -20.96 -0.18 -25.33
N GLN A 136 -19.81 0.39 -24.99
CA GLN A 136 -18.85 0.97 -25.93
C GLN A 136 -17.69 0.02 -26.22
N ARG A 137 -17.23 0.04 -27.47
CA ARG A 137 -16.11 -0.78 -27.95
C ARG A 137 -14.79 0.00 -27.89
N VAL A 138 -14.39 0.44 -26.70
CA VAL A 138 -13.09 1.11 -26.51
C VAL A 138 -11.99 0.04 -26.37
N PRO A 139 -10.82 0.19 -27.02
CA PRO A 139 -9.70 -0.73 -26.82
C PRO A 139 -9.09 -0.59 -25.42
N GLU A 140 -8.86 -1.73 -24.76
CA GLU A 140 -8.27 -1.79 -23.41
C GLU A 140 -6.93 -1.05 -23.32
N ARG A 141 -6.07 -1.24 -24.32
CA ARG A 141 -4.74 -0.63 -24.38
C ARG A 141 -4.80 0.89 -24.37
N THR A 142 -5.82 1.47 -25.00
CA THR A 142 -6.01 2.93 -25.05
C THR A 142 -6.31 3.46 -23.66
N VAL A 143 -7.28 2.86 -22.94
CA VAL A 143 -7.63 3.29 -21.58
C VAL A 143 -6.43 3.16 -20.64
N ARG A 144 -5.73 2.02 -20.70
CA ARG A 144 -4.52 1.80 -19.90
C ARG A 144 -3.46 2.87 -20.16
N ASN A 145 -3.12 3.11 -21.43
CA ASN A 145 -2.05 4.04 -21.78
C ASN A 145 -2.43 5.49 -21.44
N VAL A 146 -3.69 5.89 -21.66
CA VAL A 146 -4.18 7.22 -21.25
C VAL A 146 -4.10 7.38 -19.73
N MET A 147 -4.59 6.42 -18.97
CA MET A 147 -4.52 6.44 -17.50
C MET A 147 -3.08 6.58 -17.00
N LEU A 148 -2.16 5.73 -17.49
CA LEU A 148 -0.74 5.80 -17.09
C LEU A 148 -0.09 7.13 -17.49
N THR A 149 -0.46 7.68 -18.65
CA THR A 149 0.05 8.98 -19.12
C THR A 149 -0.45 10.11 -18.22
N VAL A 150 -1.74 10.12 -17.85
CA VAL A 150 -2.29 11.12 -16.92
C VAL A 150 -1.62 11.03 -15.56
N VAL A 151 -1.48 9.82 -15.01
CA VAL A 151 -0.77 9.58 -13.73
C VAL A 151 0.67 10.09 -13.79
N ALA A 152 1.38 9.86 -14.91
CA ALA A 152 2.74 10.34 -15.09
C ALA A 152 2.81 11.88 -15.18
N ILE A 153 1.98 12.49 -16.03
CA ILE A 153 1.97 13.94 -16.26
C ILE A 153 1.61 14.69 -14.99
N VAL A 154 0.56 14.27 -14.27
CA VAL A 154 0.12 14.95 -13.04
C VAL A 154 1.18 14.87 -11.96
N GLN A 155 1.84 13.72 -11.78
CA GLN A 155 2.93 13.59 -10.81
C GLN A 155 4.15 14.41 -11.21
N LEU A 156 4.56 14.41 -12.48
CA LEU A 156 5.69 15.22 -12.95
C LEU A 156 5.40 16.72 -12.80
N ALA A 157 4.17 17.14 -13.10
CA ALA A 157 3.72 18.51 -12.84
C ALA A 157 3.77 18.83 -11.34
N TRP A 158 3.32 17.91 -10.48
CA TRP A 158 3.40 18.07 -9.03
C TRP A 158 4.84 18.23 -8.54
N VAL A 159 5.76 17.37 -8.97
CA VAL A 159 7.19 17.46 -8.63
C VAL A 159 7.80 18.78 -9.11
N ALA A 160 7.49 19.19 -10.35
CA ALA A 160 7.97 20.46 -10.90
C ALA A 160 7.43 21.67 -10.11
N MET A 161 6.17 21.63 -9.70
CA MET A 161 5.54 22.65 -8.86
C MET A 161 6.14 22.70 -7.45
N MET A 162 6.50 21.55 -6.87
CA MET A 162 7.14 21.49 -5.57
C MET A 162 8.56 22.07 -5.59
N ASN A 163 9.32 21.87 -6.68
CA ASN A 163 10.70 22.34 -6.87
C ASN A 163 11.57 22.18 -5.60
N THR A 164 11.56 20.97 -5.04
CA THR A 164 12.11 20.66 -3.71
C THR A 164 13.64 20.85 -3.68
N GLN A 165 14.12 21.79 -2.87
CA GLN A 165 15.55 22.05 -2.67
C GLN A 165 16.10 21.30 -1.45
N ALA A 166 15.30 21.18 -0.39
CA ALA A 166 15.68 20.43 0.80
C ALA A 166 14.47 19.70 1.39
N TYR A 167 14.73 18.59 2.07
CA TYR A 167 13.69 17.76 2.67
C TYR A 167 13.93 17.57 4.17
N PRO A 168 13.18 18.26 5.05
CA PRO A 168 13.55 18.35 6.45
C PRO A 168 13.08 17.17 7.33
N ALA A 169 12.54 16.08 6.74
CA ALA A 169 12.18 14.88 7.50
C ALA A 169 13.43 14.21 8.10
N ALA A 170 13.39 13.91 9.40
CA ALA A 170 14.52 13.36 10.14
C ALA A 170 15.11 12.09 9.49
N ASP A 171 14.26 11.09 9.19
CA ASP A 171 14.71 9.85 8.54
C ASP A 171 15.31 10.11 7.15
N THR A 172 14.66 10.93 6.32
CA THR A 172 15.17 11.28 4.98
C THR A 172 16.54 11.94 5.05
N LYS A 173 16.76 12.87 6.00
CA LYS A 173 18.06 13.51 6.19
C LYS A 173 19.14 12.50 6.59
N SER A 174 18.86 11.61 7.54
CA SER A 174 19.81 10.58 7.97
C SER A 174 20.17 9.65 6.80
N LEU A 175 19.20 9.21 6.02
CA LEU A 175 19.43 8.36 4.84
C LEU A 175 20.23 9.08 3.75
N ALA A 176 19.95 10.35 3.50
CA ALA A 176 20.70 11.18 2.57
C ALA A 176 22.17 11.37 3.00
N ALA A 177 22.41 11.61 4.30
CA ALA A 177 23.77 11.72 4.85
C ALA A 177 24.57 10.42 4.65
N ILE A 178 23.96 9.26 4.95
CA ILE A 178 24.58 7.95 4.72
C ILE A 178 24.91 7.74 3.24
N ALA A 179 23.95 8.05 2.36
CA ALA A 179 24.10 7.92 0.92
C ALA A 179 25.23 8.79 0.35
N ASN A 180 25.33 10.05 0.80
CA ASN A 180 26.38 10.97 0.38
C ASN A 180 27.76 10.50 0.85
N ALA A 181 27.90 10.11 2.14
CA ALA A 181 29.16 9.59 2.67
C ALA A 181 29.60 8.30 1.95
N TRP A 182 28.66 7.39 1.70
CA TRP A 182 28.91 6.18 0.92
C TRP A 182 29.42 6.49 -0.50
N ASN A 183 28.71 7.35 -1.22
CA ASN A 183 29.06 7.70 -2.60
C ASN A 183 30.39 8.47 -2.71
N ALA A 184 30.74 9.26 -1.69
CA ALA A 184 32.02 9.94 -1.58
C ALA A 184 33.18 9.00 -1.19
N GLY A 185 32.88 7.79 -0.72
CA GLY A 185 33.91 6.89 -0.16
C GLY A 185 34.44 7.34 1.20
N ASP A 186 33.73 8.22 1.91
CA ASP A 186 34.17 8.81 3.17
C ASP A 186 33.83 7.91 4.35
N ILE A 187 34.71 6.93 4.60
CA ILE A 187 34.58 5.96 5.69
C ILE A 187 34.63 6.67 7.06
N SER A 188 35.28 7.84 7.17
CA SER A 188 35.45 8.53 8.45
C SER A 188 34.12 8.98 9.07
N GLN A 189 33.11 9.26 8.24
CA GLN A 189 31.76 9.62 8.68
C GLN A 189 31.01 8.45 9.32
N PHE A 190 31.43 7.20 9.04
CA PHE A 190 30.86 5.99 9.63
C PHE A 190 31.53 5.59 10.96
N ALA A 191 32.56 6.32 11.40
CA ALA A 191 33.27 6.02 12.64
C ALA A 191 32.40 6.31 13.88
N LYS A 192 32.65 5.55 14.96
CA LYS A 192 32.02 5.82 16.26
C LYS A 192 32.47 7.20 16.77
N GLY A 193 31.52 8.10 17.01
CA GLY A 193 31.82 9.49 17.42
C GLY A 193 32.21 10.43 16.28
N ALA A 194 32.02 10.02 15.01
CA ALA A 194 32.02 10.97 13.89
C ALA A 194 30.95 12.06 14.15
N CYS A 195 31.26 13.30 13.77
CA CYS A 195 30.56 14.54 14.19
C CYS A 195 30.92 15.05 15.61
N ASN A 196 32.20 15.35 15.86
CA ASN A 196 32.62 16.04 17.08
C ASN A 196 32.55 17.56 16.84
N VAL A 197 31.36 18.15 16.90
CA VAL A 197 31.20 19.60 16.69
C VAL A 197 31.40 20.34 18.01
N ASN A 198 32.63 20.77 18.27
CA ASN A 198 32.82 21.94 19.12
C ASN A 198 32.36 23.18 18.35
N GLY A 199 31.15 23.66 18.66
CA GLY A 199 30.73 25.04 18.43
C GLY A 199 30.22 25.38 17.02
N ILE A 200 28.90 25.44 16.88
CA ILE A 200 28.20 26.56 16.24
C ILE A 200 26.98 26.84 17.15
N ASP A 201 26.82 28.08 17.59
CA ASP A 201 25.69 28.64 18.38
C ASP A 201 25.67 28.48 19.91
N GLY A 202 26.74 27.99 20.57
CA GLY A 202 26.80 27.99 22.05
C GLY A 202 25.77 27.09 22.74
N VAL A 203 24.98 26.33 21.97
CA VAL A 203 24.13 25.25 22.45
C VAL A 203 24.91 23.95 22.24
N SER A 204 25.22 23.25 23.33
CA SER A 204 25.83 21.92 23.27
C SER A 204 24.86 20.96 22.59
N THR A 205 25.00 20.74 21.28
CA THR A 205 24.36 19.60 20.62
C THR A 205 24.85 18.33 21.32
N PRO A 206 23.95 17.40 21.72
CA PRO A 206 24.37 16.14 22.31
C PRO A 206 25.42 15.50 21.41
N ALA A 207 26.47 14.90 21.97
CA ALA A 207 27.60 14.29 21.24
C ALA A 207 27.21 13.21 20.19
N TYR A 208 25.92 12.94 20.06
CA TYR A 208 25.27 11.99 19.15
C TYR A 208 24.70 12.63 17.87
N TYR A 209 24.64 13.96 17.78
CA TYR A 209 24.07 14.72 16.65
C TYR A 209 25.12 15.64 16.00
N CYS A 210 25.06 15.74 14.68
CA CYS A 210 25.88 16.67 13.89
C CYS A 210 25.24 18.08 13.85
N ALA A 211 26.01 19.10 13.44
CA ALA A 211 25.56 20.51 13.35
C ALA A 211 24.27 20.73 12.54
N SER A 212 23.96 19.81 11.62
CA SER A 212 22.73 19.76 10.82
C SER A 212 21.48 19.27 11.57
N ASN A 213 21.57 19.06 12.89
CA ASN A 213 20.56 18.41 13.73
C ASN A 213 20.17 17.02 13.19
N THR A 214 21.15 16.30 12.64
CA THR A 214 21.01 14.93 12.15
C THR A 214 21.82 14.01 13.05
N PRO A 215 21.30 12.84 13.47
CA PRO A 215 22.10 11.87 14.20
C PRO A 215 23.36 11.50 13.41
N ALA A 216 24.48 11.29 14.10
CA ALA A 216 25.69 10.74 13.48
C ALA A 216 25.37 9.41 12.77
N ILE A 217 26.02 9.14 11.64
CA ILE A 217 25.71 7.98 10.78
C ILE A 217 25.78 6.66 11.57
N TYR A 218 26.87 6.46 12.32
CA TYR A 218 27.01 5.26 13.16
C TYR A 218 25.87 5.16 14.18
N THR A 219 25.53 6.26 14.87
CA THR A 219 24.45 6.28 15.87
C THR A 219 23.10 5.93 15.25
N TYR A 220 22.78 6.48 14.07
CA TYR A 220 21.53 6.18 13.37
C TYR A 220 21.45 4.70 12.96
N LEU A 221 22.52 4.17 12.35
CA LEU A 221 22.58 2.76 11.94
C LEU A 221 22.67 1.80 13.13
N HIS A 222 23.23 2.24 14.25
CA HIS A 222 23.25 1.47 15.49
C HIS A 222 21.86 1.33 16.11
N LEU A 223 21.04 2.38 16.03
CA LEU A 223 19.64 2.35 16.48
C LEU A 223 18.72 1.62 15.50
N TYR A 224 18.96 1.80 14.21
CA TYR A 224 18.09 1.37 13.11
C TYR A 224 18.85 0.63 11.99
N PRO A 225 19.50 -0.51 12.25
CA PRO A 225 20.33 -1.20 11.26
C PRO A 225 19.54 -1.62 10.01
N PHE A 226 18.24 -1.93 10.18
CA PHE A 226 17.32 -2.23 9.07
C PHE A 226 17.09 -1.06 8.08
N GLN A 227 17.53 0.16 8.40
CA GLN A 227 17.50 1.32 7.50
C GLN A 227 18.63 1.30 6.45
N ALA A 228 19.56 0.33 6.52
CA ALA A 228 20.65 0.18 5.56
C ALA A 228 20.14 0.00 4.11
N GLY A 229 19.07 -0.78 3.90
CA GLY A 229 18.47 -0.96 2.57
C GLY A 229 17.90 0.34 1.99
N PRO A 230 17.07 1.09 2.75
CA PRO A 230 16.71 2.46 2.42
C PRO A 230 17.90 3.37 2.08
N ALA A 231 18.97 3.34 2.87
CA ALA A 231 20.15 4.18 2.65
C ALA A 231 20.85 3.85 1.32
N MET A 232 20.97 2.57 0.98
CA MET A 232 21.55 2.13 -0.30
C MET A 232 20.69 2.55 -1.50
N TRP A 233 19.36 2.62 -1.34
CA TRP A 233 18.49 3.17 -2.39
C TRP A 233 18.74 4.66 -2.61
N PHE A 234 18.88 5.44 -1.54
CA PHE A 234 19.29 6.85 -1.64
C PHE A 234 20.65 6.97 -2.32
N ALA A 235 21.63 6.13 -1.94
CA ALA A 235 22.95 6.12 -2.54
C ALA A 235 22.87 5.86 -4.06
N LEU A 236 22.05 4.91 -4.50
CA LEU A 236 21.86 4.62 -5.92
C LEU A 236 21.30 5.83 -6.68
N VAL A 237 20.26 6.49 -6.16
CA VAL A 237 19.65 7.65 -6.82
C VAL A 237 20.64 8.82 -6.87
N PHE A 238 21.29 9.14 -5.75
CA PHE A 238 22.24 10.27 -5.67
C PHE A 238 23.52 10.03 -6.46
N LYS A 239 23.93 8.77 -6.66
CA LYS A 239 25.06 8.44 -7.54
C LYS A 239 24.77 8.75 -9.00
N ILE A 240 23.52 8.60 -9.44
CA ILE A 240 23.12 8.82 -10.83
C ILE A 240 22.82 10.30 -11.09
N PHE A 241 22.13 10.97 -10.15
CA PHE A 241 21.57 12.31 -10.37
C PHE A 241 22.23 13.43 -9.57
N GLY A 242 23.22 13.11 -8.73
CA GLY A 242 23.91 14.05 -7.83
C GLY A 242 23.42 13.95 -6.38
N ALA A 243 24.33 14.30 -5.47
CA ALA A 243 24.07 14.37 -4.02
C ALA A 243 22.91 15.32 -3.71
N ASP A 244 22.04 14.93 -2.78
CA ASP A 244 20.89 15.72 -2.31
C ASP A 244 19.92 16.18 -3.43
N ASN A 245 19.91 15.48 -4.57
CA ASN A 245 18.97 15.77 -5.65
C ASN A 245 17.58 15.19 -5.35
N TYR A 246 16.84 15.85 -4.45
CA TYR A 246 15.50 15.44 -4.03
C TYR A 246 14.47 15.53 -5.17
N VAL A 247 14.62 16.45 -6.12
CA VAL A 247 13.76 16.51 -7.31
C VAL A 247 13.90 15.23 -8.13
N ALA A 248 15.13 14.78 -8.41
CA ALA A 248 15.36 13.52 -9.12
C ALA A 248 14.80 12.33 -8.34
N PHE A 249 14.93 12.31 -7.01
CA PHE A 249 14.33 11.27 -6.17
C PHE A 249 12.79 11.24 -6.30
N GLN A 250 12.13 12.41 -6.28
CA GLN A 250 10.69 12.53 -6.47
C GLN A 250 10.26 12.10 -7.88
N MET A 251 11.06 12.39 -8.92
CA MET A 251 10.82 11.90 -10.28
C MET A 251 10.93 10.37 -10.37
N VAL A 252 11.90 9.76 -9.69
CA VAL A 252 12.01 8.29 -9.59
C VAL A 252 10.78 7.70 -8.89
N ASN A 253 10.32 8.32 -7.79
CA ASN A 253 9.10 7.91 -7.11
C ASN A 253 7.86 8.01 -8.03
N ALA A 254 7.74 9.06 -8.84
CA ALA A 254 6.67 9.21 -9.82
C ALA A 254 6.68 8.05 -10.84
N ALA A 255 7.85 7.67 -11.34
CA ALA A 255 8.02 6.52 -12.23
C ALA A 255 7.63 5.19 -11.54
N CYS A 256 8.04 5.00 -10.29
CA CYS A 256 7.62 3.83 -9.49
C CYS A 256 6.10 3.76 -9.35
N MET A 257 5.42 4.88 -9.10
CA MET A 257 3.96 4.92 -8.95
C MET A 257 3.24 4.56 -10.25
N VAL A 258 3.74 4.99 -11.41
CA VAL A 258 3.19 4.60 -12.72
C VAL A 258 3.26 3.06 -12.90
N ILE A 259 4.38 2.44 -12.49
CA ILE A 259 4.54 0.99 -12.55
C ILE A 259 3.63 0.28 -11.54
N ILE A 260 3.47 0.82 -10.33
CA ILE A 260 2.51 0.32 -9.33
C ILE A 260 1.10 0.31 -9.92
N VAL A 261 0.66 1.41 -10.52
CA VAL A 261 -0.67 1.52 -11.18
C VAL A 261 -0.80 0.50 -12.31
N ALA A 262 0.24 0.28 -13.11
CA ALA A 262 0.23 -0.74 -14.17
C ALA A 262 0.11 -2.18 -13.61
N CYS A 263 0.73 -2.46 -12.46
CA CYS A 263 0.59 -3.73 -11.76
C CYS A 263 -0.84 -3.91 -11.21
N LEU A 264 -1.40 -2.88 -10.56
CA LEU A 264 -2.77 -2.91 -10.04
C LEU A 264 -3.82 -3.05 -11.16
N TRP A 265 -3.60 -2.40 -12.32
CA TRP A 265 -4.41 -2.62 -13.54
C TRP A 265 -4.41 -4.09 -13.95
N SER A 266 -3.22 -4.69 -13.97
CA SER A 266 -3.01 -6.09 -14.34
C SER A 266 -3.73 -7.05 -13.39
N LEU A 267 -3.62 -6.82 -12.08
CA LEU A 267 -4.35 -7.57 -11.06
C LEU A 267 -5.87 -7.41 -11.22
N THR A 268 -6.35 -6.19 -11.48
CA THR A 268 -7.78 -5.92 -11.67
C THR A 268 -8.38 -6.73 -12.82
N GLY A 269 -7.66 -6.84 -13.94
CA GLY A 269 -8.10 -7.67 -15.08
C GLY A 269 -8.18 -9.17 -14.74
N MET A 270 -7.28 -9.67 -13.90
CA MET A 270 -7.26 -11.08 -13.46
C MET A 270 -8.42 -11.41 -12.50
N LEU A 271 -8.83 -10.45 -11.66
CA LEU A 271 -9.95 -10.64 -10.72
C LEU A 271 -11.27 -10.96 -11.43
N MET A 272 -11.55 -10.30 -12.56
CA MET A 272 -12.79 -10.48 -13.33
C MET A 272 -12.70 -11.56 -14.43
N SER A 273 -11.58 -12.29 -14.56
CA SER A 273 -11.44 -13.26 -15.64
C SER A 273 -12.51 -14.35 -15.51
N ASP A 274 -13.52 -14.33 -16.40
CA ASP A 274 -14.59 -15.36 -16.43
C ASP A 274 -14.22 -16.54 -17.35
N SER A 275 -13.04 -16.52 -17.99
CA SER A 275 -12.49 -17.65 -18.74
C SER A 275 -10.95 -17.65 -18.78
N PRO A 276 -10.29 -18.83 -18.81
CA PRO A 276 -8.83 -18.93 -18.91
C PRO A 276 -8.25 -18.38 -20.23
N MET A 277 -9.09 -18.15 -21.26
CA MET A 277 -8.64 -17.59 -22.55
C MET A 277 -8.40 -16.07 -22.52
N THR A 278 -9.00 -15.34 -21.59
CA THR A 278 -8.88 -13.87 -21.51
C THR A 278 -7.47 -13.43 -21.08
N VAL A 279 -6.76 -14.29 -20.33
CA VAL A 279 -5.44 -14.00 -19.75
C VAL A 279 -4.33 -13.96 -20.80
N ARG A 280 -4.40 -14.82 -21.83
CA ARG A 280 -3.37 -14.88 -22.90
C ARG A 280 -3.25 -13.58 -23.71
N LYS A 281 -4.26 -12.71 -23.71
CA LYS A 281 -4.34 -11.53 -24.59
C LYS A 281 -4.32 -10.18 -23.86
N ALA A 282 -4.65 -10.14 -22.56
CA ALA A 282 -4.48 -8.94 -21.73
C ALA A 282 -3.00 -8.51 -21.60
N PHE A 283 -2.06 -9.42 -21.90
CA PHE A 283 -0.64 -9.26 -21.55
C PHE A 283 0.37 -9.29 -22.70
N SER A 284 -0.04 -9.21 -23.98
CA SER A 284 0.96 -9.13 -25.07
C SER A 284 1.63 -7.76 -25.11
N TRP A 285 2.78 -7.63 -24.43
CA TRP A 285 3.77 -6.60 -24.69
C TRP A 285 4.67 -7.11 -25.81
N ASN A 286 4.52 -6.59 -27.02
CA ASN A 286 5.29 -6.92 -28.23
C ASN A 286 5.48 -8.42 -28.55
N ASP A 287 4.69 -8.92 -29.51
CA ASP A 287 5.05 -10.12 -30.26
C ASP A 287 5.37 -9.71 -31.70
N SER A 288 6.60 -9.23 -31.89
CA SER A 288 7.21 -9.00 -33.21
C SER A 288 8.48 -9.86 -33.30
N SER A 289 8.32 -11.18 -33.33
CA SER A 289 9.37 -12.09 -33.77
C SER A 289 8.90 -12.89 -34.98
N HIS A 290 9.56 -12.61 -36.10
CA HIS A 290 9.42 -13.35 -37.36
C HIS A 290 10.00 -14.76 -37.21
N SER A 291 9.19 -15.79 -37.42
CA SER A 291 9.69 -17.05 -37.98
C SER A 291 8.79 -17.46 -39.14
N ARG A 292 9.41 -17.55 -40.32
CA ARG A 292 8.82 -17.94 -41.60
C ARG A 292 8.83 -19.47 -41.69
N THR A 293 7.67 -20.08 -41.93
CA THR A 293 7.51 -21.23 -42.85
C THR A 293 6.06 -21.26 -43.35
N PRO A 294 5.80 -21.42 -44.66
CA PRO A 294 4.46 -21.31 -45.22
C PRO A 294 3.81 -22.68 -45.49
N ARG A 295 2.50 -22.82 -45.22
CA ARG A 295 1.52 -23.35 -46.19
C ARG A 295 0.11 -23.38 -45.62
N SER A 296 -0.79 -22.76 -46.38
CA SER A 296 -2.19 -23.16 -46.57
C SER A 296 -3.09 -23.25 -45.34
N THR A 297 -3.71 -22.12 -44.97
CA THR A 297 -5.17 -22.01 -44.79
C THR A 297 -5.52 -20.53 -44.63
N ARG A 298 -6.43 -20.02 -45.47
CA ARG A 298 -7.04 -18.70 -45.31
C ARG A 298 -7.84 -18.72 -44.00
N HIS A 299 -7.29 -18.16 -42.94
CA HIS A 299 -8.05 -17.76 -41.76
C HIS A 299 -7.82 -16.27 -41.53
N CYS A 300 -8.93 -15.54 -41.50
CA CYS A 300 -9.04 -14.12 -41.31
C CYS A 300 -8.15 -13.65 -40.14
N ARG A 301 -7.05 -12.98 -40.43
CA ARG A 301 -6.18 -12.32 -39.45
C ARG A 301 -6.84 -11.01 -39.03
N SER A 302 -7.96 -11.09 -38.31
CA SER A 302 -8.42 -9.93 -37.56
C SER A 302 -7.52 -9.80 -36.33
N SER A 303 -6.77 -8.71 -36.26
CA SER A 303 -6.23 -8.19 -35.02
C SER A 303 -7.43 -7.96 -34.08
N LEU A 304 -7.79 -8.95 -33.25
CA LEU A 304 -8.81 -8.80 -32.23
C LEU A 304 -8.31 -7.75 -31.22
N THR A 305 -8.76 -6.51 -31.39
CA THR A 305 -8.67 -5.47 -30.38
C THR A 305 -9.46 -5.92 -29.17
N THR A 306 -8.78 -6.19 -28.05
CA THR A 306 -9.42 -6.50 -26.77
C THR A 306 -10.21 -5.28 -26.31
N LEU A 307 -11.52 -5.44 -26.15
CA LEU A 307 -12.40 -4.40 -25.64
C LEU A 307 -12.21 -4.25 -24.13
N VAL A 308 -12.34 -3.02 -23.63
CA VAL A 308 -12.25 -2.69 -22.20
C VAL A 308 -13.22 -3.55 -21.40
N SER A 309 -12.74 -4.16 -20.31
CA SER A 309 -13.60 -4.93 -19.41
C SER A 309 -14.42 -4.01 -18.49
N PRO A 310 -15.57 -4.48 -17.96
CA PRO A 310 -16.42 -3.69 -17.06
C PRO A 310 -15.75 -3.15 -15.78
N VAL A 311 -14.55 -3.63 -15.45
CA VAL A 311 -13.78 -3.20 -14.26
C VAL A 311 -12.65 -2.25 -14.59
N GLN A 312 -12.19 -2.20 -15.83
CA GLN A 312 -11.00 -1.44 -16.21
C GLN A 312 -11.23 0.06 -16.32
N LEU A 313 -12.38 0.47 -16.86
CA LEU A 313 -12.72 1.89 -16.90
C LEU A 313 -13.00 2.47 -15.51
N PRO A 314 -13.76 1.80 -14.62
CA PRO A 314 -13.88 2.21 -13.21
C PRO A 314 -12.54 2.31 -12.51
N PHE A 315 -11.64 1.33 -12.69
CA PHE A 315 -10.29 1.39 -12.14
C PHE A 315 -9.54 2.63 -12.61
N ALA A 316 -9.56 2.93 -13.92
CA ALA A 316 -8.88 4.10 -14.46
C ALA A 316 -9.38 5.41 -13.85
N ILE A 317 -10.69 5.56 -13.70
CA ILE A 317 -11.28 6.75 -13.11
C ILE A 317 -10.86 6.86 -11.65
N LEU A 318 -11.07 5.81 -10.85
CA LEU A 318 -10.69 5.80 -9.43
C LEU A 318 -9.21 6.18 -9.24
N THR A 319 -8.32 5.66 -10.09
CA THR A 319 -6.89 6.00 -10.07
C THR A 319 -6.62 7.45 -10.44
N ILE A 320 -7.14 7.95 -11.56
CA ILE A 320 -6.89 9.32 -12.03
C ILE A 320 -7.44 10.36 -11.04
N THR A 321 -8.55 10.06 -10.37
CA THR A 321 -9.16 10.94 -9.37
C THR A 321 -8.54 10.80 -7.97
N CYS A 322 -7.61 9.85 -7.77
CA CYS A 322 -6.98 9.65 -6.48
C CYS A 322 -5.82 10.65 -6.28
N VAL A 323 -6.14 11.83 -5.76
CA VAL A 323 -5.16 12.86 -5.40
C VAL A 323 -4.02 12.36 -4.50
N PRO A 324 -4.25 11.61 -3.39
CA PRO A 324 -3.12 11.17 -2.56
C PRO A 324 -2.15 10.26 -3.31
N LEU A 325 -2.62 9.48 -4.30
CA LEU A 325 -1.75 8.71 -5.19
C LEU A 325 -0.84 9.62 -6.01
N MET A 326 -1.37 10.74 -6.52
CA MET A 326 -0.59 11.70 -7.31
C MET A 326 0.41 12.48 -6.45
N MET A 327 0.02 12.88 -5.24
CA MET A 327 0.89 13.66 -4.35
C MET A 327 1.98 12.82 -3.68
N MET A 328 1.80 11.49 -3.64
CA MET A 328 2.68 10.59 -2.93
C MET A 328 4.13 10.71 -3.39
N CYS A 329 4.39 10.97 -4.69
CA CYS A 329 5.74 11.15 -5.24
C CYS A 329 6.62 12.14 -4.46
N SER A 330 6.03 13.10 -3.75
CA SER A 330 6.71 14.09 -2.91
C SER A 330 7.39 13.51 -1.68
N PHE A 331 6.95 12.34 -1.20
CA PHE A 331 7.55 11.69 -0.05
C PHE A 331 8.88 11.05 -0.43
N CYS A 332 9.98 11.76 -0.16
CA CYS A 332 11.36 11.32 -0.40
C CYS A 332 11.74 10.17 0.55
N TYR A 333 11.27 8.97 0.24
CA TYR A 333 11.51 7.75 0.98
C TYR A 333 11.29 6.51 0.09
N THR A 334 11.61 5.31 0.59
CA THR A 334 11.63 4.09 -0.21
C THR A 334 10.30 3.36 -0.38
N ASN A 335 9.21 3.89 0.17
CA ASN A 335 7.90 3.21 0.17
C ASN A 335 7.44 2.86 -1.26
N MET A 336 7.55 3.77 -2.24
CA MET A 336 7.10 3.51 -3.62
C MET A 336 8.00 2.51 -4.33
N ALA A 337 9.32 2.65 -4.20
CA ALA A 337 10.27 1.73 -4.80
C ALA A 337 10.07 0.32 -4.26
N GLY A 338 10.00 0.16 -2.94
CA GLY A 338 9.73 -1.14 -2.31
C GLY A 338 8.42 -1.76 -2.79
N PHE A 339 7.33 -0.99 -2.81
CA PHE A 339 6.01 -1.49 -3.21
C PHE A 339 5.96 -1.86 -4.69
N MET A 340 6.60 -1.06 -5.55
CA MET A 340 6.73 -1.34 -6.98
C MET A 340 7.42 -2.69 -7.23
N PHE A 341 8.57 -2.94 -6.61
CA PHE A 341 9.31 -4.18 -6.81
C PHE A 341 8.53 -5.40 -6.30
N VAL A 342 7.88 -5.29 -5.14
CA VAL A 342 7.03 -6.39 -4.63
C VAL A 342 5.83 -6.62 -5.54
N LEU A 343 5.13 -5.59 -6.02
CA LEU A 343 3.99 -5.77 -6.93
C LEU A 343 4.41 -6.34 -8.30
N LEU A 344 5.55 -5.93 -8.85
CA LEU A 344 6.11 -6.55 -10.05
C LEU A 344 6.36 -8.04 -9.83
N GLY A 345 6.96 -8.39 -8.68
CA GLY A 345 7.16 -9.78 -8.27
C GLY A 345 5.85 -10.56 -8.17
N VAL A 346 4.82 -9.98 -7.54
CA VAL A 346 3.48 -10.58 -7.42
C VAL A 346 2.83 -10.78 -8.79
N VAL A 347 2.93 -9.83 -9.72
CA VAL A 347 2.38 -9.98 -11.07
C VAL A 347 3.09 -11.12 -11.83
N ILE A 348 4.39 -11.29 -11.64
CA ILE A 348 5.14 -12.42 -12.21
C ILE A 348 4.74 -13.74 -11.55
N LEU A 349 4.54 -13.76 -10.23
CA LEU A 349 4.04 -14.93 -9.49
C LEU A 349 2.63 -15.32 -9.97
N ALA A 350 1.73 -14.37 -10.17
CA ALA A 350 0.40 -14.61 -10.73
C ALA A 350 0.51 -15.30 -12.08
N LYS A 351 1.39 -14.79 -12.97
CA LYS A 351 1.64 -15.37 -14.30
C LYS A 351 2.31 -16.73 -14.25
N SER A 352 3.12 -17.02 -13.24
CA SER A 352 3.82 -18.31 -13.11
C SER A 352 2.85 -19.50 -12.99
N THR A 353 1.63 -19.22 -12.55
CA THR A 353 0.55 -20.21 -12.39
C THR A 353 -0.02 -20.67 -13.73
N ASP A 354 0.09 -19.86 -14.78
CA ASP A 354 -0.35 -20.21 -16.14
C ASP A 354 0.75 -20.93 -16.95
N ILE A 355 1.99 -20.93 -16.47
CA ILE A 355 3.13 -21.54 -17.17
C ILE A 355 3.11 -23.06 -16.97
N ARG A 356 2.84 -23.79 -18.05
CA ARG A 356 2.72 -25.26 -18.02
C ARG A 356 4.05 -26.02 -18.00
N ARG A 357 5.15 -25.40 -18.45
CA ARG A 357 6.48 -26.03 -18.42
C ARG A 357 7.07 -25.87 -17.01
N PRO A 358 7.38 -26.96 -16.28
CA PRO A 358 7.75 -26.89 -14.86
C PRO A 358 9.01 -26.03 -14.64
N LEU A 359 10.05 -26.21 -15.44
CA LEU A 359 11.27 -25.40 -15.35
C LEU A 359 11.01 -23.90 -15.61
N ALA A 360 10.16 -23.57 -16.58
CA ALA A 360 9.80 -22.19 -16.87
C ALA A 360 8.91 -21.59 -15.76
N SER A 361 8.04 -22.39 -15.14
CA SER A 361 7.24 -21.99 -13.98
C SER A 361 8.14 -21.74 -12.77
N VAL A 362 9.09 -22.64 -12.48
CA VAL A 362 10.12 -22.45 -11.44
C VAL A 362 10.93 -21.18 -11.69
N ALA A 363 11.41 -20.96 -12.92
CA ALA A 363 12.16 -19.75 -13.26
C ALA A 363 11.34 -18.47 -13.05
N ALA A 364 10.04 -18.49 -13.39
CA ALA A 364 9.13 -17.38 -13.12
C ALA A 364 8.89 -17.17 -11.62
N ILE A 365 8.75 -18.26 -10.83
CA ILE A 365 8.61 -18.18 -9.37
C ILE A 365 9.87 -17.57 -8.75
N ILE A 366 11.06 -18.02 -9.16
CA ILE A 366 12.34 -17.45 -8.73
C ILE A 366 12.41 -15.96 -9.09
N ALA A 367 12.13 -15.60 -10.35
CA ALA A 367 12.13 -14.20 -10.78
C ALA A 367 11.15 -13.33 -9.97
N GLY A 368 9.95 -13.86 -9.69
CA GLY A 368 8.95 -13.19 -8.86
C GLY A 368 9.45 -12.92 -7.44
N PHE A 369 9.97 -13.94 -6.76
CA PHE A 369 10.51 -13.78 -5.40
C PHE A 369 11.80 -12.96 -5.35
N SER A 370 12.66 -12.99 -6.39
CA SER A 370 13.83 -12.10 -6.47
C SER A 370 13.44 -10.63 -6.55
N LEU A 371 12.37 -10.28 -7.28
CA LEU A 371 11.84 -8.92 -7.29
C LEU A 371 11.20 -8.55 -5.95
N CYS A 372 10.47 -9.47 -5.33
CA CYS A 372 10.00 -9.26 -3.96
C CYS A 372 11.16 -9.02 -2.99
N ALA A 373 12.29 -9.73 -3.14
CA ALA A 373 13.48 -9.56 -2.31
C ALA A 373 14.08 -8.15 -2.45
N ALA A 374 14.19 -7.64 -3.67
CA ALA A 374 14.59 -6.25 -3.91
C ALA A 374 13.64 -5.27 -3.22
N GLY A 375 12.33 -5.51 -3.29
CA GLY A 375 11.33 -4.64 -2.66
C GLY A 375 11.38 -4.63 -1.12
N VAL A 376 11.50 -5.80 -0.48
CA VAL A 376 11.57 -5.88 0.99
C VAL A 376 12.89 -5.37 1.55
N VAL A 377 13.98 -5.43 0.77
CA VAL A 377 15.26 -4.78 1.11
C VAL A 377 15.06 -3.27 1.27
N PHE A 378 14.31 -2.63 0.37
CA PHE A 378 14.03 -1.19 0.47
C PHE A 378 13.00 -0.84 1.53
N LYS A 379 12.07 -1.75 1.84
CA LYS A 379 11.08 -1.56 2.90
C LYS A 379 10.66 -2.90 3.50
N THR A 380 11.20 -3.20 4.67
CA THR A 380 11.04 -4.50 5.34
C THR A 380 9.58 -4.85 5.65
N THR A 381 8.72 -3.86 5.93
CA THR A 381 7.29 -4.10 6.23
C THR A 381 6.52 -4.74 5.06
N PHE A 382 7.04 -4.67 3.81
CA PHE A 382 6.41 -5.37 2.68
C PHE A 382 6.59 -6.89 2.69
N ILE A 383 7.27 -7.46 3.69
CA ILE A 383 7.21 -8.90 3.99
C ILE A 383 5.74 -9.36 4.12
N ILE A 384 4.84 -8.51 4.63
CA ILE A 384 3.39 -8.80 4.70
C ILE A 384 2.82 -9.15 3.32
N ILE A 385 3.21 -8.41 2.28
CA ILE A 385 2.74 -8.62 0.91
C ILE A 385 3.37 -9.89 0.32
N VAL A 386 4.63 -10.19 0.66
CA VAL A 386 5.28 -11.45 0.28
C VAL A 386 4.57 -12.65 0.91
N LEU A 387 4.20 -12.57 2.19
CA LEU A 387 3.40 -13.61 2.86
C LEU A 387 2.05 -13.82 2.17
N ALA A 388 1.36 -12.73 1.81
CA ALA A 388 0.11 -12.82 1.03
C ALA A 388 0.32 -13.46 -0.35
N ALA A 389 1.44 -13.18 -1.01
CA ALA A 389 1.80 -13.79 -2.28
C ALA A 389 2.06 -15.31 -2.14
N ILE A 390 2.74 -15.73 -1.07
CA ILE A 390 2.94 -17.16 -0.75
C ILE A 390 1.58 -17.84 -0.56
N ILE A 391 0.68 -17.24 0.24
CA ILE A 391 -0.67 -17.77 0.47
C ILE A 391 -1.43 -17.89 -0.86
N ALA A 392 -1.36 -16.88 -1.73
CA ALA A 392 -2.00 -16.91 -3.05
C ALA A 392 -1.44 -18.01 -3.96
N VAL A 393 -0.12 -18.21 -3.98
CA VAL A 393 0.52 -19.32 -4.71
C VAL A 393 0.08 -20.67 -4.14
N VAL A 394 0.01 -20.81 -2.81
CA VAL A 394 -0.45 -22.06 -2.16
C VAL A 394 -1.89 -22.39 -2.55
N PHE A 395 -2.82 -21.43 -2.46
CA PHE A 395 -4.23 -21.66 -2.85
C PHE A 395 -4.36 -22.01 -4.33
N THR A 396 -3.55 -21.39 -5.17
CA THR A 396 -3.53 -21.64 -6.61
C THR A 396 -2.94 -23.02 -6.93
N ALA A 397 -1.79 -23.36 -6.33
CA ALA A 397 -1.16 -24.67 -6.44
C ALA A 397 -2.08 -25.78 -5.95
N TRP A 398 -2.84 -25.53 -4.87
CA TRP A 398 -3.86 -26.42 -4.35
C TRP A 398 -4.94 -26.67 -5.41
N ARG A 399 -5.48 -25.61 -6.02
CA ARG A 399 -6.50 -25.71 -7.08
C ARG A 399 -5.99 -26.51 -8.28
N MET A 400 -4.73 -26.31 -8.66
CA MET A 400 -4.10 -26.97 -9.81
C MET A 400 -3.58 -28.38 -9.50
N CYS A 401 -3.67 -28.84 -8.24
CA CYS A 401 -3.01 -30.05 -7.75
C CYS A 401 -1.48 -30.05 -8.00
N CYS A 402 -0.88 -28.88 -8.11
CA CYS A 402 0.56 -28.70 -8.34
C CYS A 402 1.28 -28.51 -7.00
N TYR A 403 1.14 -29.48 -6.10
CA TYR A 403 1.60 -29.38 -4.72
C TYR A 403 3.09 -29.09 -4.58
N TRP A 404 3.91 -29.45 -5.57
CA TRP A 404 5.34 -29.13 -5.60
C TRP A 404 5.63 -27.62 -5.59
N GLN A 405 4.71 -26.77 -6.11
CA GLN A 405 4.87 -25.31 -6.08
C GLN A 405 4.77 -24.74 -4.67
N MET A 406 4.09 -25.43 -3.74
CA MET A 406 3.92 -24.98 -2.36
C MET A 406 5.26 -24.91 -1.59
N PRO A 407 6.04 -26.01 -1.44
CA PRO A 407 7.31 -25.94 -0.73
C PRO A 407 8.31 -25.02 -1.45
N VAL A 408 8.30 -24.96 -2.79
CA VAL A 408 9.15 -24.03 -3.55
C VAL A 408 8.82 -22.58 -3.20
N ALA A 409 7.54 -22.20 -3.18
CA ALA A 409 7.13 -20.85 -2.83
C ALA A 409 7.42 -20.50 -1.36
N ILE A 410 7.23 -21.45 -0.44
CA ILE A 410 7.54 -21.26 0.99
C ILE A 410 9.05 -21.03 1.20
N VAL A 411 9.90 -21.85 0.58
CA VAL A 411 11.36 -21.73 0.70
C VAL A 411 11.84 -20.43 0.08
N LEU A 412 11.44 -20.10 -1.15
CA LEU A 412 11.84 -18.85 -1.81
C LEU A 412 11.29 -17.61 -1.10
N GLY A 413 10.07 -17.69 -0.56
CA GLY A 413 9.49 -16.64 0.28
C GLY A 413 10.24 -16.43 1.59
N ALA A 414 10.67 -17.50 2.25
CA ALA A 414 11.51 -17.41 3.45
C ALA A 414 12.88 -16.80 3.15
N LEU A 415 13.51 -17.19 2.03
CA LEU A 415 14.76 -16.60 1.56
C LEU A 415 14.60 -15.11 1.21
N THR A 416 13.46 -14.73 0.64
CA THR A 416 13.10 -13.32 0.37
C THR A 416 13.12 -12.49 1.65
N THR A 417 12.52 -13.00 2.73
CA THR A 417 12.52 -12.33 4.04
C THR A 417 13.94 -12.21 4.64
N LYS A 418 14.81 -13.20 4.41
CA LYS A 418 16.21 -13.15 4.89
C LYS A 418 17.08 -12.17 4.11
N ALA A 419 16.69 -11.77 2.90
CA ALA A 419 17.44 -10.82 2.08
C ALA A 419 17.56 -9.43 2.73
N THR A 420 16.68 -9.07 3.68
CA THR A 420 16.69 -7.76 4.35
C THR A 420 17.95 -7.47 5.16
N ILE A 421 18.72 -8.51 5.51
CA ILE A 421 19.97 -8.42 6.29
C ILE A 421 21.17 -8.04 5.40
N ILE A 422 21.07 -8.26 4.09
CA ILE A 422 22.17 -8.06 3.14
C ILE A 422 22.70 -6.61 3.13
N PRO A 423 21.85 -5.56 3.05
CA PRO A 423 22.32 -4.18 3.01
C PRO A 423 23.12 -3.77 4.25
N GLU A 424 22.69 -4.22 5.42
CA GLU A 424 23.37 -3.97 6.70
C GLU A 424 24.80 -4.51 6.65
N HIS A 425 24.97 -5.77 6.25
CA HIS A 425 26.30 -6.40 6.14
C HIS A 425 27.20 -5.71 5.10
N ILE A 426 26.62 -5.16 4.03
CA ILE A 426 27.36 -4.38 3.03
C ILE A 426 27.88 -3.09 3.67
N LEU A 427 27.02 -2.35 4.38
CA LEU A 427 27.40 -1.13 5.07
C LEU A 427 28.41 -1.38 6.20
N GLU A 428 28.26 -2.45 6.99
CA GLU A 428 29.21 -2.82 8.05
C GLU A 428 30.60 -3.14 7.49
N ARG A 429 30.66 -3.89 6.38
CA ARG A 429 31.94 -4.18 5.70
C ARG A 429 32.62 -2.94 5.16
N PHE A 430 31.84 -1.97 4.67
CA PHE A 430 32.36 -0.70 4.22
C PHE A 430 32.84 0.19 5.37
N ALA A 431 32.06 0.25 6.46
CA ALA A 431 32.36 1.04 7.64
C ALA A 431 33.51 0.47 8.47
N GLY A 432 33.76 -0.85 8.42
CA GLY A 432 34.73 -1.53 9.26
C GLY A 432 34.26 -1.75 10.71
N TYR A 433 32.99 -1.46 11.00
CA TYR A 433 32.37 -1.62 12.32
C TYR A 433 31.06 -2.36 12.19
N SER A 434 30.70 -3.14 13.22
CA SER A 434 29.33 -3.63 13.34
C SER A 434 28.42 -2.55 13.92
N PHE A 435 27.22 -2.44 13.36
CA PHE A 435 26.16 -1.58 13.89
C PHE A 435 25.36 -2.28 15.00
N GLY A 436 25.60 -3.58 15.25
CA GLY A 436 24.89 -4.35 16.27
C GLY A 436 23.41 -4.60 15.94
N ASP A 437 22.70 -5.23 16.87
CA ASP A 437 21.32 -5.70 16.65
C ASP A 437 20.28 -4.57 16.56
N GLY A 438 20.64 -3.36 17.00
CA GLY A 438 19.76 -2.21 17.14
C GLY A 438 18.54 -2.44 18.03
N MET A 439 17.53 -1.60 17.87
CA MET A 439 16.30 -1.72 18.66
C MET A 439 15.48 -2.95 18.24
N PRO A 440 14.92 -3.71 19.20
CA PRO A 440 14.09 -4.86 18.87
C PRO A 440 12.79 -4.45 18.18
N MET A 441 12.24 -5.32 17.33
CA MET A 441 10.94 -5.09 16.68
C MET A 441 9.80 -4.78 17.67
N SER A 442 9.90 -5.25 18.93
CA SER A 442 8.94 -4.92 19.99
C SER A 442 8.89 -3.42 20.32
N SER A 443 9.93 -2.65 20.04
CA SER A 443 9.94 -1.19 20.23
C SER A 443 8.87 -0.49 19.39
N TRP A 444 8.60 -0.95 18.15
CA TRP A 444 7.52 -0.38 17.33
C TRP A 444 6.12 -0.77 17.81
N LEU A 445 5.98 -1.92 18.47
CA LEU A 445 4.73 -2.28 19.15
C LEU A 445 4.49 -1.37 20.36
N VAL A 446 5.53 -1.07 21.13
CA VAL A 446 5.45 -0.11 22.25
C VAL A 446 5.03 1.26 21.72
N ILE A 447 5.66 1.75 20.65
CA ILE A 447 5.25 3.02 20.01
C ILE A 447 3.78 2.94 19.57
N GLY A 448 3.39 1.88 18.88
CA GLY A 448 2.06 1.71 18.30
C GLY A 448 0.92 1.64 19.31
N LEU A 449 1.18 1.14 20.51
CA LEU A 449 0.20 0.97 21.59
C LEU A 449 0.31 2.02 22.70
N ARG A 450 1.26 2.94 22.60
CA ARG A 450 1.45 4.00 23.59
C ARG A 450 0.46 5.13 23.40
N GLU A 451 -0.11 5.52 24.53
CA GLU A 451 -0.98 6.68 24.62
C GLU A 451 -0.17 7.97 24.60
N ARG A 452 -0.64 8.95 23.84
CA ARG A 452 -0.28 10.34 24.03
C ARG A 452 -1.38 11.02 24.85
N PRO A 453 -1.02 11.85 25.84
CA PRO A 453 -2.00 12.57 26.65
C PRO A 453 -2.98 13.33 25.74
N SER A 454 -4.28 13.06 25.88
CA SER A 454 -5.34 13.85 25.27
C SER A 454 -5.57 15.07 26.17
N THR A 455 -5.28 16.26 25.67
CA THR A 455 -5.48 17.48 26.45
C THR A 455 -6.94 17.90 26.37
N ALA A 456 -7.78 17.36 27.27
CA ALA A 456 -9.07 18.00 27.57
C ALA A 456 -8.88 19.22 28.50
N ASN A 457 -7.83 19.22 29.34
CA ASN A 457 -7.61 20.26 30.37
C ASN A 457 -6.13 20.74 30.52
N ALA A 458 -5.25 20.53 29.54
CA ALA A 458 -3.92 21.16 29.59
C ALA A 458 -4.00 22.54 28.95
N THR A 459 -3.78 23.58 29.74
CA THR A 459 -3.69 24.99 29.33
C THR A 459 -2.48 25.31 28.43
N ALA A 460 -1.77 24.29 27.92
CA ALA A 460 -0.76 24.40 26.89
C ALA A 460 -1.06 23.41 25.76
N ALA A 461 -1.30 23.93 24.57
CA ALA A 461 -1.57 23.18 23.35
C ALA A 461 -0.32 22.40 22.91
N LEU A 462 -0.10 21.20 23.47
CA LEU A 462 1.02 20.35 23.10
C LEU A 462 0.94 19.97 21.59
N PRO A 463 2.04 20.07 20.83
CA PRO A 463 2.10 19.51 19.48
C PRO A 463 1.85 17.99 19.52
N GLY A 464 0.94 17.48 18.68
CA GLY A 464 0.69 16.04 18.57
C GLY A 464 -0.28 15.40 19.58
N ALA A 465 -1.06 16.20 20.33
CA ALA A 465 -2.21 15.70 21.11
C ALA A 465 -3.17 14.91 20.19
N ASN A 466 -3.71 13.80 20.70
CA ASN A 466 -4.63 12.88 20.00
C ASN A 466 -4.04 12.09 18.81
N MET A 467 -2.71 12.05 18.62
CA MET A 467 -2.06 11.19 17.63
C MET A 467 -1.66 9.83 18.25
N GLN A 468 -2.67 9.02 18.57
CA GLN A 468 -2.46 7.76 19.28
C GLN A 468 -1.61 6.76 18.46
N GLY A 469 -0.59 6.18 19.10
CA GLY A 469 0.33 5.23 18.46
C GLY A 469 1.36 5.82 17.50
N PHE A 470 1.40 7.14 17.27
CA PHE A 470 2.40 7.78 16.41
C PHE A 470 3.78 7.83 17.10
N TRP A 471 4.84 7.94 16.31
CA TRP A 471 6.24 7.97 16.77
C TRP A 471 6.46 8.88 17.98
N THR A 472 7.12 8.38 19.02
CA THR A 472 7.59 9.18 20.16
C THR A 472 9.02 8.79 20.52
N GLY A 473 9.70 9.59 21.35
CA GLY A 473 11.05 9.30 21.81
C GLY A 473 11.19 8.03 22.66
N ILE A 474 10.10 7.37 23.06
CA ILE A 474 10.16 6.26 24.03
C ILE A 474 11.09 5.11 23.63
N ALA A 475 11.13 4.75 22.36
CA ALA A 475 12.01 3.66 21.95
C ALA A 475 13.49 4.02 22.20
N LEU A 476 13.83 5.30 22.03
CA LEU A 476 15.15 5.83 22.36
C LEU A 476 15.36 5.89 23.87
N ASP A 477 14.33 6.27 24.64
CA ASP A 477 14.41 6.28 26.11
C ASP A 477 14.72 4.88 26.65
N ILE A 478 13.99 3.85 26.18
CA ILE A 478 14.23 2.45 26.55
C ILE A 478 15.63 1.98 26.11
N PHE A 479 16.06 2.38 24.91
CA PHE A 479 17.40 2.06 24.42
C PHE A 479 18.49 2.66 25.32
N ASN A 480 18.33 3.91 25.75
CA ASN A 480 19.25 4.59 26.64
C ASN A 480 19.23 4.00 28.06
N GLU A 481 18.05 3.75 28.63
CA GLU A 481 17.87 3.14 29.95
C GLU A 481 18.54 1.76 30.06
N SER A 482 18.48 0.98 28.98
CA SER A 482 19.10 -0.34 28.89
C SER A 482 20.58 -0.31 28.45
N ASN A 483 21.17 0.87 28.27
CA ASN A 483 22.53 1.03 27.70
C ASN A 483 22.75 0.24 26.40
N GLY A 484 21.71 0.13 25.56
CA GLY A 484 21.75 -0.65 24.32
C GLY A 484 21.69 -2.17 24.48
N ASN A 485 21.44 -2.71 25.68
CA ASN A 485 21.33 -4.16 25.91
C ASN A 485 20.01 -4.73 25.34
N LEU A 486 20.11 -5.55 24.30
CA LEU A 486 18.94 -6.10 23.61
C LEU A 486 18.02 -6.96 24.50
N ALA A 487 18.59 -7.75 25.42
CA ALA A 487 17.82 -8.62 26.29
C ALA A 487 17.00 -7.80 27.30
N GLU A 488 17.61 -6.76 27.86
CA GLU A 488 16.97 -5.82 28.77
C GLU A 488 15.88 -5.00 28.06
N GLN A 489 16.15 -4.49 26.86
CA GLN A 489 15.12 -3.81 26.03
C GLN A 489 13.92 -4.72 25.78
N LYS A 490 14.15 -6.00 25.42
CA LYS A 490 13.08 -6.98 25.23
C LYS A 490 12.30 -7.21 26.52
N ALA A 491 12.97 -7.27 27.67
CA ALA A 491 12.29 -7.42 28.96
C ALA A 491 11.40 -6.21 29.29
N ILE A 492 11.93 -4.98 29.17
CA ILE A 492 11.18 -3.73 29.41
C ILE A 492 9.99 -3.61 28.45
N THR A 493 10.23 -3.81 27.15
CA THR A 493 9.17 -3.72 26.13
C THR A 493 8.09 -4.78 26.33
N ASN A 494 8.45 -6.03 26.65
CA ASN A 494 7.46 -7.09 26.91
C ASN A 494 6.63 -6.84 28.18
N ALA A 495 7.25 -6.30 29.23
CA ALA A 495 6.54 -5.92 30.45
C ALA A 495 5.51 -4.81 30.16
N PHE A 496 5.90 -3.77 29.42
CA PHE A 496 5.00 -2.71 28.98
C PHE A 496 3.84 -3.27 28.14
N LEU A 497 4.13 -4.10 27.13
CA LEU A 497 3.10 -4.68 26.27
C LEU A 497 2.11 -5.51 27.06
N THR A 498 2.60 -6.35 27.99
CA THR A 498 1.74 -7.17 28.86
C THR A 498 0.81 -6.30 29.70
N GLN A 499 1.34 -5.24 30.32
CA GLN A 499 0.56 -4.29 31.10
C GLN A 499 -0.47 -3.55 30.23
N ARG A 500 -0.08 -3.12 29.01
CA ARG A 500 -0.97 -2.38 28.11
C ARG A 500 -2.09 -3.25 27.55
N PHE A 501 -1.81 -4.50 27.18
CA PHE A 501 -2.85 -5.45 26.79
C PHE A 501 -3.80 -5.75 27.95
N HIS A 502 -3.28 -5.98 29.15
CA HIS A 502 -4.11 -6.17 30.34
C HIS A 502 -5.01 -4.93 30.59
N PHE A 503 -4.45 -3.72 30.49
CA PHE A 503 -5.21 -2.47 30.60
C PHE A 503 -6.35 -2.38 29.58
N PHE A 504 -6.09 -2.72 28.31
CA PHE A 504 -7.14 -2.70 27.28
C PHE A 504 -8.23 -3.75 27.50
N LEU A 505 -7.87 -4.93 28.02
CA LEU A 505 -8.85 -5.97 28.34
C LEU A 505 -9.72 -5.62 29.55
N THR A 506 -9.19 -4.85 30.52
CA THR A 506 -9.96 -4.41 31.69
C THR A 506 -10.68 -3.07 31.50
N ASN A 507 -10.23 -2.23 30.56
CA ASN A 507 -10.80 -0.91 30.27
C ASN A 507 -11.19 -0.81 28.79
N LEU A 508 -12.32 -1.44 28.43
CA LEU A 508 -12.79 -1.51 27.04
C LEU A 508 -13.09 -0.13 26.44
N ASP A 509 -13.61 0.82 27.22
CA ASP A 509 -13.92 2.17 26.73
C ASP A 509 -12.65 2.95 26.35
N ALA A 510 -11.60 2.81 27.16
CA ALA A 510 -10.30 3.40 26.89
C ALA A 510 -9.63 2.73 25.68
N ALA A 511 -9.74 1.40 25.56
CA ALA A 511 -9.26 0.66 24.40
C ALA A 511 -9.96 1.11 23.11
N PHE A 512 -11.29 1.18 23.13
CA PHE A 512 -12.09 1.62 21.99
C PHE A 512 -11.71 3.03 21.56
N SER A 513 -11.63 3.97 22.52
CA SER A 513 -11.23 5.35 22.27
C SER A 513 -9.82 5.43 21.68
N PHE A 514 -8.87 4.67 22.23
CA PHE A 514 -7.49 4.62 21.73
C PHE A 514 -7.43 4.15 20.28
N PHE A 515 -8.02 2.98 19.97
CA PHE A 515 -7.97 2.42 18.63
C PHE A 515 -8.77 3.24 17.62
N LEU A 516 -9.89 3.84 18.02
CA LEU A 516 -10.66 4.72 17.14
C LEU A 516 -9.82 5.93 16.71
N ASN A 517 -9.20 6.67 17.63
CA ASN A 517 -8.32 7.80 17.31
C ASN A 517 -7.13 7.36 16.43
N LYS A 518 -6.57 6.18 16.70
CA LYS A 518 -5.50 5.60 15.89
C LYS A 518 -5.96 5.32 14.46
N PHE A 519 -7.10 4.64 14.28
CA PHE A 519 -7.67 4.36 12.95
C PHE A 519 -8.03 5.63 12.19
N GLU A 520 -8.55 6.64 12.87
CA GLU A 520 -8.87 7.94 12.28
C GLU A 520 -7.61 8.58 11.67
N GLY A 521 -6.48 8.51 12.39
CA GLY A 521 -5.22 9.07 11.93
C GLY A 521 -4.47 8.26 10.87
N GLU A 522 -4.75 6.97 10.73
CA GLU A 522 -4.03 6.08 9.83
C GLU A 522 -4.83 5.65 8.60
N TRP A 523 -6.14 5.47 8.74
CA TRP A 523 -7.01 4.89 7.71
C TRP A 523 -8.12 5.82 7.26
N ALA A 524 -8.47 6.85 8.05
CA ALA A 524 -9.49 7.84 7.70
C ALA A 524 -8.93 9.25 7.44
N GLU A 525 -7.61 9.46 7.53
CA GLU A 525 -6.96 10.68 7.06
C GLU A 525 -6.91 10.62 5.52
N PRO A 526 -7.69 11.44 4.78
CA PRO A 526 -7.96 11.20 3.36
C PRO A 526 -6.75 11.37 2.45
N THR A 527 -5.68 12.01 2.92
CA THR A 527 -4.45 12.22 2.13
C THR A 527 -3.38 11.16 2.40
N PHE A 528 -3.57 10.27 3.39
CA PHE A 528 -2.56 9.31 3.85
C PHE A 528 -1.16 9.94 4.01
N GLN A 529 -1.08 11.13 4.62
CA GLN A 529 0.09 11.98 4.80
C GLN A 529 0.77 12.51 3.53
N SER A 530 0.26 12.21 2.33
CA SER A 530 0.84 12.73 1.08
C SER A 530 0.86 14.26 1.02
N ARG A 531 -0.16 14.91 1.58
CA ARG A 531 -0.23 16.36 1.75
C ARG A 531 0.82 16.86 2.71
N TYR A 532 0.89 16.26 3.90
CA TYR A 532 1.87 16.63 4.92
C TYR A 532 3.31 16.55 4.39
N PHE A 533 3.66 15.47 3.68
CA PHE A 533 4.99 15.31 3.10
C PHE A 533 5.28 16.23 1.91
N SER A 534 4.24 16.71 1.24
CA SER A 534 4.38 17.78 0.25
C SER A 534 4.70 19.10 0.96
N GLU A 535 3.89 19.49 1.96
CA GLU A 535 4.08 20.71 2.77
C GLU A 535 5.43 20.76 3.51
N LEU A 536 5.98 19.59 3.86
CA LEU A 536 7.26 19.49 4.53
C LEU A 536 8.43 19.95 3.64
N SER A 537 8.30 19.81 2.32
CA SER A 537 9.38 20.12 1.36
C SER A 537 9.74 21.61 1.42
N VAL A 538 11.04 21.91 1.45
CA VAL A 538 11.54 23.29 1.26
C VAL A 538 11.61 23.55 -0.24
N SER A 539 10.68 24.34 -0.75
CA SER A 539 10.61 24.68 -2.16
C SER A 539 11.60 25.80 -2.51
N GLY A 540 12.16 25.75 -3.73
CA GLY A 540 12.90 26.86 -4.34
C GLY A 540 11.99 28.00 -4.83
N SER A 541 10.67 27.85 -4.68
CA SER A 541 9.64 28.84 -5.04
C SER A 541 8.66 29.04 -3.88
N SER A 542 8.07 30.23 -3.75
CA SER A 542 6.94 30.42 -2.84
C SER A 542 5.76 29.55 -3.27
N PHE A 543 5.13 28.85 -2.31
CA PHE A 543 3.85 28.18 -2.58
C PHE A 543 2.78 29.25 -2.75
N ASP A 544 2.40 29.55 -3.99
CA ASP A 544 1.38 30.56 -4.30
C ASP A 544 0.15 29.95 -5.00
N GLY A 545 -0.96 30.70 -4.99
CA GLY A 545 -2.16 30.38 -5.75
C GLY A 545 -2.82 29.04 -5.38
N LEU A 546 -3.03 28.18 -6.38
CA LEU A 546 -3.71 26.88 -6.21
C LEU A 546 -2.89 25.93 -5.32
N LEU A 547 -1.56 25.92 -5.46
CA LEU A 547 -0.69 25.04 -4.68
C LEU A 547 -0.73 25.40 -3.19
N ALA A 548 -0.68 26.70 -2.86
CA ALA A 548 -0.84 27.18 -1.51
C ALA A 548 -2.17 26.70 -0.88
N LYS A 549 -3.27 26.78 -1.64
CA LYS A 549 -4.61 26.32 -1.18
C LYS A 549 -4.70 24.80 -0.99
N ILE A 550 -4.06 24.03 -1.87
CA ILE A 550 -4.00 22.56 -1.77
C ILE A 550 -3.11 22.12 -0.60
N LEU A 551 -2.10 22.91 -0.22
CA LEU A 551 -1.21 22.61 0.90
C LEU A 551 -1.71 23.20 2.22
N SER A 552 -2.42 24.33 2.24
CA SER A 552 -2.97 24.98 3.45
C SER A 552 -4.04 24.15 4.17
N ALA A 553 -3.76 23.64 5.36
CA ALA A 553 -4.60 22.68 6.09
C ALA A 553 -5.97 23.22 6.58
N ASP A 554 -6.78 23.70 5.64
CA ASP A 554 -8.14 24.18 5.82
C ASP A 554 -9.13 23.07 5.47
N GLN A 555 -9.94 22.73 6.45
CA GLN A 555 -10.95 21.68 6.34
C GLN A 555 -12.17 22.11 5.54
N THR A 556 -12.47 23.42 5.51
CA THR A 556 -13.56 23.99 4.70
C THR A 556 -13.21 24.10 3.22
N SER A 557 -11.95 23.84 2.88
CA SER A 557 -11.51 23.84 1.50
C SER A 557 -12.22 22.76 0.68
N LEU A 558 -12.56 23.10 -0.56
CA LEU A 558 -13.12 22.16 -1.54
C LEU A 558 -12.20 20.94 -1.74
N PHE A 559 -10.89 21.12 -1.59
CA PHE A 559 -9.90 20.05 -1.67
C PHE A 559 -10.14 18.98 -0.59
N SER A 560 -10.24 19.39 0.67
CA SER A 560 -10.48 18.52 1.82
C SER A 560 -11.79 17.72 1.65
N GLY A 561 -12.87 18.40 1.24
CA GLY A 561 -14.14 17.72 0.90
C GLY A 561 -13.98 16.69 -0.23
N TYR A 562 -13.26 17.04 -1.30
CA TYR A 562 -13.04 16.14 -2.44
C TYR A 562 -12.27 14.88 -2.08
N VAL A 563 -11.13 15.00 -1.36
CA VAL A 563 -10.32 13.83 -0.99
C VAL A 563 -11.06 12.90 -0.04
N ASN A 564 -11.87 13.46 0.87
CA ASN A 564 -12.72 12.66 1.76
C ASN A 564 -13.81 11.90 0.98
N VAL A 565 -14.50 12.57 0.04
CA VAL A 565 -15.47 11.90 -0.85
C VAL A 565 -14.82 10.76 -1.62
N CYS A 566 -13.61 10.97 -2.17
CA CYS A 566 -12.90 9.96 -2.94
C CYS A 566 -12.49 8.75 -2.08
N GLN A 567 -11.99 8.97 -0.86
CA GLN A 567 -11.63 7.89 0.07
C GLN A 567 -12.87 7.09 0.47
N SER A 568 -13.94 7.77 0.89
CA SER A 568 -15.21 7.15 1.29
C SER A 568 -15.84 6.34 0.14
N LEU A 569 -15.82 6.89 -1.08
CA LEU A 569 -16.28 6.18 -2.27
C LEU A 569 -15.48 4.89 -2.51
N LEU A 570 -14.16 4.94 -2.34
CA LEU A 570 -13.32 3.78 -2.58
C LEU A 570 -13.60 2.66 -1.59
N TYR A 571 -13.74 2.98 -0.30
CA TYR A 571 -14.16 2.01 0.72
C TYR A 571 -15.55 1.43 0.43
N LEU A 572 -16.52 2.28 0.08
CA LEU A 572 -17.88 1.85 -0.27
C LEU A 572 -17.91 0.90 -1.48
N LEU A 573 -17.18 1.23 -2.56
CA LEU A 573 -17.13 0.38 -3.74
C LEU A 573 -16.35 -0.92 -3.47
N ALA A 574 -15.30 -0.87 -2.64
CA ALA A 574 -14.58 -2.08 -2.21
C ALA A 574 -15.47 -2.99 -1.36
N PHE A 575 -16.28 -2.43 -0.45
CA PHE A 575 -17.31 -3.15 0.29
C PHE A 575 -18.29 -3.87 -0.65
N VAL A 576 -18.83 -3.17 -1.65
CA VAL A 576 -19.70 -3.78 -2.66
C VAL A 576 -18.98 -4.87 -3.45
N GLY A 577 -17.73 -4.64 -3.84
CA GLY A 577 -16.88 -5.62 -4.52
C GLY A 577 -16.68 -6.90 -3.71
N LEU A 578 -16.44 -6.77 -2.40
CA LEU A 578 -16.30 -7.90 -1.48
C LEU A 578 -17.60 -8.68 -1.34
N ILE A 579 -18.76 -8.03 -1.27
CA ILE A 579 -20.07 -8.71 -1.26
C ILE A 579 -20.24 -9.56 -2.53
N PHE A 580 -19.98 -8.99 -3.70
CA PHE A 580 -20.11 -9.74 -4.96
C PHE A 580 -19.08 -10.86 -5.09
N LEU A 581 -17.86 -10.67 -4.59
CA LEU A 581 -16.83 -11.69 -4.62
C LEU A 581 -17.19 -12.83 -3.66
N LEU A 582 -17.58 -12.51 -2.42
CA LEU A 582 -18.06 -13.48 -1.45
C LEU A 582 -19.27 -14.25 -1.97
N ALA A 583 -20.27 -13.57 -2.53
CA ALA A 583 -21.43 -14.22 -3.14
C ALA A 583 -21.05 -15.15 -4.30
N ARG A 584 -20.04 -14.78 -5.10
CA ARG A 584 -19.49 -15.65 -6.16
C ARG A 584 -18.85 -16.90 -5.56
N PHE A 585 -18.01 -16.75 -4.54
CA PHE A 585 -17.39 -17.89 -3.85
C PHE A 585 -18.43 -18.77 -3.17
N LEU A 586 -19.43 -18.23 -2.49
CA LEU A 586 -20.48 -19.02 -1.83
C LEU A 586 -21.37 -19.78 -2.82
N ARG A 587 -21.60 -19.25 -4.03
CA ARG A 587 -22.43 -19.91 -5.06
C ARG A 587 -21.67 -20.88 -5.95
N GLN A 588 -20.34 -20.73 -6.07
CA GLN A 588 -19.52 -21.52 -6.98
C GLN A 588 -18.57 -22.43 -6.18
N HIS A 589 -18.47 -23.70 -6.57
CA HIS A 589 -17.46 -24.57 -6.00
C HIS A 589 -16.05 -24.02 -6.26
N PHE A 590 -15.13 -24.16 -5.30
CA PHE A 590 -13.76 -23.68 -5.45
C PHE A 590 -13.10 -24.15 -6.75
N ARG A 591 -13.48 -25.34 -7.22
CA ARG A 591 -12.99 -25.91 -8.47
C ARG A 591 -13.52 -25.21 -9.74
N SER A 592 -14.71 -24.62 -9.75
CA SER A 592 -15.22 -23.95 -10.96
C SER A 592 -14.64 -22.55 -11.15
N LEU A 593 -13.93 -22.02 -10.16
CA LEU A 593 -13.35 -20.69 -10.22
C LEU A 593 -12.07 -20.65 -11.08
N PRO A 594 -11.90 -19.60 -11.90
CA PRO A 594 -10.67 -19.38 -12.66
C PRO A 594 -9.46 -19.17 -11.75
N ILE A 595 -8.34 -19.78 -12.13
CA ILE A 595 -7.06 -19.71 -11.40
C ILE A 595 -6.61 -18.25 -11.13
N PRO A 596 -6.64 -17.32 -12.10
CA PRO A 596 -6.24 -15.93 -11.87
C PRO A 596 -7.13 -15.22 -10.84
N THR A 597 -8.43 -15.56 -10.80
CA THR A 597 -9.38 -15.03 -9.82
C THR A 597 -9.09 -15.57 -8.42
N ILE A 598 -8.73 -16.85 -8.28
CA ILE A 598 -8.30 -17.43 -7.00
C ILE A 598 -7.02 -16.75 -6.52
N PHE A 599 -5.98 -16.69 -7.37
CA PHE A 599 -4.71 -16.05 -7.00
C PHE A 599 -4.93 -14.61 -6.57
N THR A 600 -5.60 -13.81 -7.40
CA THR A 600 -5.77 -12.37 -7.16
C THR A 600 -6.70 -12.10 -5.99
N GLY A 601 -7.82 -12.83 -5.89
CA GLY A 601 -8.75 -12.70 -4.77
C GLY A 601 -8.06 -13.04 -3.44
N THR A 602 -7.33 -14.16 -3.39
CA THR A 602 -6.57 -14.55 -2.19
C THR A 602 -5.47 -13.53 -1.86
N PHE A 603 -4.69 -13.10 -2.86
CA PHE A 603 -3.61 -12.13 -2.66
C PHE A 603 -4.12 -10.80 -2.10
N LEU A 604 -5.11 -10.18 -2.75
CA LEU A 604 -5.64 -8.88 -2.34
C LEU A 604 -6.27 -8.96 -0.94
N THR A 605 -6.97 -10.06 -0.65
CA THR A 605 -7.58 -10.30 0.67
C THR A 605 -6.53 -10.48 1.76
N ALA A 606 -5.58 -11.39 1.55
CA ALA A 606 -4.54 -11.70 2.54
C ALA A 606 -3.59 -10.51 2.77
N ALA A 607 -3.22 -9.77 1.73
CA ALA A 607 -2.34 -8.62 1.84
C ALA A 607 -3.02 -7.48 2.60
N PHE A 608 -4.29 -7.19 2.30
CA PHE A 608 -5.03 -6.15 3.01
C PHE A 608 -5.25 -6.51 4.49
N ILE A 609 -5.70 -7.73 4.79
CA ILE A 609 -5.87 -8.20 6.18
C ILE A 609 -4.53 -8.14 6.93
N GLY A 610 -3.45 -8.66 6.33
CA GLY A 610 -2.14 -8.65 6.96
C GLY A 610 -1.64 -7.23 7.25
N GLY A 611 -1.83 -6.30 6.30
CA GLY A 611 -1.51 -4.89 6.49
C GLY A 611 -2.33 -4.26 7.60
N PHE A 612 -3.65 -4.39 7.53
CA PHE A 612 -4.57 -3.85 8.52
C PHE A 612 -4.22 -4.36 9.93
N THR A 613 -4.14 -5.68 10.12
CA THR A 613 -3.84 -6.29 11.42
C THR A 613 -2.47 -5.88 11.98
N CYS A 614 -1.45 -5.73 11.12
CA CYS A 614 -0.14 -5.25 11.57
C CYS A 614 -0.24 -3.83 12.13
N TYR A 615 -0.84 -2.90 11.37
CA TYR A 615 -0.91 -1.49 11.76
C TYR A 615 -1.91 -1.20 12.89
N ILE A 616 -2.75 -2.16 13.32
CA ILE A 616 -3.49 -2.05 14.59
C ILE A 616 -2.53 -1.86 15.77
N VAL A 617 -1.41 -2.58 15.78
CA VAL A 617 -0.47 -2.61 16.92
C VAL A 617 0.87 -1.95 16.64
N TRP A 618 1.21 -1.72 15.37
CA TRP A 618 2.46 -1.08 14.95
C TRP A 618 2.43 0.44 15.08
N GLU A 619 3.59 1.09 14.93
CA GLU A 619 3.71 2.56 14.85
C GLU A 619 2.72 3.15 13.84
N ALA A 620 1.96 4.15 14.29
CA ALA A 620 0.91 4.76 13.52
C ALA A 620 1.45 5.72 12.45
N LYS A 621 1.18 5.48 11.17
CA LYS A 621 1.41 6.44 10.06
C LYS A 621 0.54 6.14 8.84
N GLY A 622 -0.24 7.13 8.39
CA GLY A 622 -1.06 7.00 7.17
C GLY A 622 -0.25 6.64 5.90
N VAL A 623 0.99 7.12 5.77
CA VAL A 623 1.84 6.76 4.61
C VAL A 623 2.24 5.28 4.59
N TYR A 624 2.14 4.58 5.73
CA TYR A 624 2.45 3.15 5.84
C TYR A 624 1.25 2.26 5.52
N THR A 625 0.03 2.73 5.77
CA THR A 625 -1.22 2.04 5.42
C THR A 625 -1.59 2.26 3.95
N PHE A 626 -1.13 3.35 3.32
CA PHE A 626 -1.44 3.70 1.94
C PHE A 626 -1.21 2.59 0.90
N PRO A 627 -0.09 1.82 0.90
CA PRO A 627 0.08 0.70 -0.03
C PRO A 627 -1.03 -0.36 0.08
N PHE A 628 -1.55 -0.60 1.29
CA PHE A 628 -2.64 -1.55 1.50
C PHE A 628 -4.00 -0.96 1.09
N PHE A 629 -4.20 0.35 1.27
CA PHE A 629 -5.34 1.06 0.67
C PHE A 629 -5.34 0.96 -0.86
N LEU A 630 -4.17 1.07 -1.52
CA LEU A 630 -4.06 0.89 -2.97
C LEU A 630 -4.48 -0.52 -3.44
N LEU A 631 -4.32 -1.55 -2.59
CA LEU A 631 -4.79 -2.91 -2.88
C LEU A 631 -6.32 -3.05 -2.85
N LEU A 632 -7.07 -2.05 -2.36
CA LEU A 632 -8.52 -2.02 -2.47
C LEU A 632 -9.02 -1.51 -3.83
N PHE A 633 -8.18 -0.85 -4.64
CA PHE A 633 -8.60 -0.32 -5.95
C PHE A 633 -9.15 -1.41 -6.89
N PRO A 634 -8.49 -2.58 -7.06
CA PRO A 634 -9.05 -3.67 -7.85
C PRO A 634 -10.41 -4.16 -7.32
N MET A 635 -10.60 -4.17 -6.00
CA MET A 635 -11.84 -4.60 -5.35
C MET A 635 -12.96 -3.58 -5.56
N ALA A 636 -12.64 -2.29 -5.44
CA ALA A 636 -13.57 -1.19 -5.71
C ALA A 636 -14.01 -1.15 -7.18
N ALA A 637 -13.05 -1.31 -8.09
CA ALA A 637 -13.32 -1.41 -9.52
C ALA A 637 -14.19 -2.63 -9.86
N TYR A 638 -13.95 -3.77 -9.20
CA TYR A 638 -14.81 -4.95 -9.30
C TYR A 638 -16.24 -4.67 -8.83
N GLY A 639 -16.41 -4.02 -7.67
CA GLY A 639 -17.73 -3.60 -7.17
C GLY A 639 -18.48 -2.71 -8.14
N ALA A 640 -17.84 -1.64 -8.64
CA ALA A 640 -18.41 -0.76 -9.65
C ALA A 640 -18.78 -1.49 -10.94
N GLY A 641 -17.90 -2.37 -11.43
CA GLY A 641 -18.16 -3.18 -12.62
C GLY A 641 -19.37 -4.10 -12.47
N ARG A 642 -19.57 -4.70 -11.28
CA ARG A 642 -20.74 -5.53 -10.99
C ARG A 642 -22.03 -4.72 -10.91
N LEU A 643 -22.00 -3.54 -10.26
CA LEU A 643 -23.13 -2.61 -10.23
C LEU A 643 -23.54 -2.16 -11.64
N GLY A 644 -22.56 -1.75 -12.46
CA GLY A 644 -22.81 -1.34 -13.85
C GLY A 644 -23.44 -2.46 -14.69
N ASN A 645 -23.00 -3.71 -14.53
CA ASN A 645 -23.60 -4.86 -15.21
C ASN A 645 -25.04 -5.15 -14.75
N CYS A 646 -25.33 -5.02 -13.45
CA CYS A 646 -26.68 -5.15 -12.92
C CYS A 646 -27.62 -4.09 -13.50
N LEU A 647 -27.19 -2.82 -13.52
CA LEU A 647 -27.93 -1.71 -14.11
C LEU A 647 -28.14 -1.93 -15.61
N GLY A 648 -27.11 -2.29 -16.36
CA GLY A 648 -27.22 -2.55 -17.80
C GLY A 648 -28.17 -3.70 -18.13
N THR A 649 -28.26 -4.72 -17.26
CA THR A 649 -29.24 -5.80 -17.41
C THR A 649 -30.67 -5.31 -17.18
N ALA A 650 -30.89 -4.53 -16.11
CA ALA A 650 -32.19 -3.93 -15.83
C ALA A 650 -32.66 -2.99 -16.96
N THR A 651 -31.76 -2.14 -17.48
CA THR A 651 -32.06 -1.25 -18.61
C THR A 651 -32.45 -2.02 -19.87
N LYS A 652 -31.74 -3.12 -20.19
CA LYS A 652 -32.08 -3.97 -21.35
C LYS A 652 -33.45 -4.64 -21.21
N VAL A 653 -33.81 -5.08 -20.00
CA VAL A 653 -35.14 -5.65 -19.73
C VAL A 653 -36.23 -4.59 -19.92
N PHE A 654 -36.05 -3.41 -19.34
CA PHE A 654 -37.00 -2.30 -19.45
C PHE A 654 -37.20 -1.82 -20.89
N LEU A 655 -36.11 -1.66 -21.66
CA LEU A 655 -36.21 -1.28 -23.08
C LEU A 655 -36.95 -2.34 -23.90
N ARG A 656 -36.71 -3.63 -23.63
CA ARG A 656 -37.39 -4.73 -24.32
C ARG A 656 -38.88 -4.79 -24.01
N GLU A 657 -39.29 -4.46 -22.79
CA GLU A 657 -40.71 -4.31 -22.42
C GLU A 657 -41.36 -3.17 -23.19
N LYS A 658 -40.70 -2.00 -23.26
CA LYS A 658 -41.21 -0.87 -24.06
C LYS A 658 -41.31 -1.17 -25.55
N ASP A 659 -40.31 -1.84 -26.13
CA ASP A 659 -40.36 -2.24 -27.56
C ASP A 659 -41.51 -3.22 -27.83
N TYR A 660 -41.79 -4.11 -26.88
CA TYR A 660 -42.92 -5.04 -26.96
C TYR A 660 -44.27 -4.32 -26.85
N GLU A 661 -44.42 -3.38 -25.91
CA GLU A 661 -45.62 -2.55 -25.78
C GLU A 661 -45.86 -1.67 -27.02
N HIS A 662 -44.81 -1.07 -27.58
CA HIS A 662 -44.89 -0.28 -28.80
C HIS A 662 -45.27 -1.16 -30.01
N GLY A 663 -44.68 -2.36 -30.13
CA GLY A 663 -45.05 -3.33 -31.15
C GLY A 663 -46.49 -3.86 -31.01
N GLN A 664 -47.00 -3.99 -29.78
CA GLN A 664 -48.40 -4.32 -29.51
C GLN A 664 -49.35 -3.17 -29.89
N ALA A 665 -48.98 -1.92 -29.61
CA ALA A 665 -49.76 -0.74 -29.98
C ALA A 665 -49.85 -0.57 -31.51
N LEU A 666 -48.75 -0.77 -32.24
CA LEU A 666 -48.71 -0.75 -33.70
C LEU A 666 -49.50 -1.89 -34.37
N LYS A 667 -49.69 -3.03 -33.69
CA LYS A 667 -50.56 -4.11 -34.18
C LYS A 667 -52.05 -3.89 -33.91
N ARG A 668 -52.39 -2.97 -33.00
CA ARG A 668 -53.77 -2.61 -32.66
C ARG A 668 -54.29 -1.45 -33.51
N GLN A 669 -53.39 -0.63 -34.06
CA GLN A 669 -53.65 0.30 -35.15
C GLN A 669 -53.66 -0.46 -36.47
#